data_AF-A0A264Y915-F1
#
_entry.id   AF-A0A264Y915-F1
#
_cell.length_a   1.000
_cell.length_b   1.000
_cell.length_c   1.000
_cell.angle_alpha   90.00
_cell.angle_beta   90.00
_cell.angle_gamma   90.00
#
_symmetry.space_group_name_H-M   'P 1'
#
loop_
_entity.id
_entity.type
_entity.pdbx_description
1 polymer ?
#
loop_
_entity_poly.entity_id
_entity_poly.type
_entity_poly.pdbx_seq_one_letter_code
_entity_poly.pdbx_strand_id
1 'polypeptide(L)'
;MNKSYNMVLATMCLALLMPSALNAKPRTLQQKMQAATAAFSKGQLSKMMKAKKAPMKQLKAADDYTVFGYDNGGFAIIANDDLVPAVLGYSESSFDDKAGNESFKWWLSAVSEVVKKNVEEGKTIARTTKPTDGNFPEAVPMLLTTKWGQEAPFNNLCPIATDGSGRCLTGCAATSTAQVFYYHKGPKNGMGSHTIYYPYGMTSGVAISVDFEKSIYDWTNMIDVYDKGYSTQEADAVAVLMRDLGVAADMDYGSTAQGGSGTLHETLARGLQRYYGLTDVKYLEREDYSEQGWMNVIYDQLSRNLPIVYGGFTKQREGHSFVLDGYDAEGLVHVNWGWNGDQNGYYDIAILDPVGYKFTQMQEAVINIEPTPAISRISGEVSVTKPGTLRSLLEEESFFHYEGLKVNGDINATDIRTIREMAGVDENGGRTRGRLQKLDLSNTNILAGSDYYLIDKGNKLTIKADNTLPDKLFYGCSMEEISFPSAGIHNFGKGVWAYCNKLSHVSLTPAADANFKVVGNMIYNTDKTTLRAVTPLVREDINIPDGVKTIDDYALAGCSMVRKIAIGNDVKNIGREAFGYCWSMEELKVRPKTIPQLGTDVFAAANTQTCKLTVRAGSKARYASLAQWKEFTNIVEFGVTVKARNLSRIYGDDNPELTYTVIGAELEGKPELTCEADKTSDAGRYKIKIGRGTIQDEDVEFEDGYLIIKRAPLEVIVEDATRGKGESNPEFTLRYEGFRNGDTESVFNEKPQITCVADENSPEGEYEIVVEGGDADNYDLSYTNGKLTVTGATGITAVEADTMLNGKPCDIYSPTGQLVRKQAHSLNGLPSGVYVVKGKKILVK
;
A
#
# COMPACT_ATOMS: atom_id res chain seq x y z
N MET A 1 38.15 -12.86 -76.29
CA MET A 1 39.58 -13.17 -76.48
C MET A 1 40.21 -13.33 -75.10
N ASN A 2 40.68 -14.56 -74.79
CA ASN A 2 41.55 -15.00 -73.68
C ASN A 2 41.11 -14.61 -72.23
N LYS A 3 40.74 -15.51 -71.32
CA LYS A 3 40.93 -16.98 -71.19
C LYS A 3 39.75 -17.63 -70.43
N SER A 4 39.41 -18.82 -70.88
CA SER A 4 38.42 -19.82 -70.43
C SER A 4 38.83 -20.48 -69.09
N TYR A 5 37.94 -20.66 -68.11
CA TYR A 5 37.03 -21.80 -67.80
C TYR A 5 37.64 -23.18 -67.46
N ASN A 6 37.39 -23.60 -66.19
CA ASN A 6 37.14 -24.93 -65.58
C ASN A 6 38.11 -26.10 -65.87
N MET A 7 38.50 -26.98 -64.92
CA MET A 7 37.63 -27.86 -64.11
C MET A 7 38.51 -28.79 -63.22
N VAL A 8 37.92 -29.33 -62.13
CA VAL A 8 38.16 -30.65 -61.48
C VAL A 8 38.78 -30.70 -60.04
N LEU A 9 37.89 -31.10 -59.11
CA LEU A 9 38.00 -31.91 -57.88
C LEU A 9 38.97 -31.55 -56.74
N ALA A 10 38.43 -31.40 -55.52
CA ALA A 10 38.59 -32.40 -54.43
C ALA A 10 37.91 -31.97 -53.11
N THR A 11 36.90 -32.74 -52.71
CA THR A 11 36.63 -33.28 -51.36
C THR A 11 36.54 -32.33 -50.14
N MET A 12 35.34 -32.34 -49.53
CA MET A 12 35.07 -31.91 -48.15
C MET A 12 36.09 -32.51 -47.16
N CYS A 13 36.80 -31.64 -46.44
CA CYS A 13 37.24 -31.93 -45.08
C CYS A 13 36.54 -30.94 -44.14
N LEU A 14 35.63 -31.49 -43.34
CA LEU A 14 34.95 -30.83 -42.23
C LEU A 14 36.03 -30.44 -41.20
N ALA A 15 36.59 -29.24 -41.30
CA ALA A 15 37.38 -28.67 -40.22
C ALA A 15 36.40 -28.18 -39.15
N LEU A 16 36.20 -29.02 -38.12
CA LEU A 16 35.66 -28.61 -36.84
C LEU A 16 36.45 -27.39 -36.35
N LEU A 17 35.89 -26.19 -36.54
CA LEU A 17 36.25 -25.01 -35.76
C LEU A 17 35.74 -25.29 -34.33
N MET A 18 36.53 -26.03 -33.56
CA MET A 18 36.37 -26.05 -32.12
C MET A 18 36.61 -24.62 -31.62
N PRO A 19 35.70 -24.05 -30.81
CA PRO A 19 36.05 -22.86 -30.03
C PRO A 19 37.27 -23.24 -29.20
N SER A 20 38.37 -22.52 -29.35
CA SER A 20 39.50 -22.62 -28.44
C SER A 20 39.01 -22.27 -27.04
N ALA A 21 38.75 -23.29 -26.23
CA ALA A 21 38.51 -23.13 -24.80
C ALA A 21 39.75 -22.42 -24.22
N LEU A 22 39.53 -21.23 -23.66
CA LEU A 22 40.52 -20.56 -22.81
C LEU A 22 40.71 -21.45 -21.58
N ASN A 23 41.74 -22.30 -21.58
CA ASN A 23 42.08 -23.09 -20.41
C ASN A 23 42.63 -22.17 -19.33
N ALA A 24 42.05 -22.23 -18.13
CA ALA A 24 42.54 -21.62 -16.91
C ALA A 24 44.04 -21.89 -16.73
N LYS A 25 44.84 -20.85 -16.47
CA LYS A 25 46.27 -21.02 -16.17
C LYS A 25 46.54 -20.61 -14.73
N PRO A 26 46.91 -21.58 -13.86
CA PRO A 26 47.35 -21.27 -12.52
C PRO A 26 48.53 -20.28 -12.54
N ARG A 27 48.41 -19.21 -11.75
CA ARG A 27 49.48 -18.24 -11.53
C ARG A 27 50.66 -18.93 -10.84
N THR A 28 51.84 -18.74 -11.42
CA THR A 28 53.10 -19.14 -10.79
C THR A 28 53.32 -18.39 -9.47
N LEU A 29 54.12 -18.96 -8.58
CA LEU A 29 54.51 -18.30 -7.32
C LEU A 29 55.11 -16.91 -7.56
N GLN A 30 55.92 -16.74 -8.61
CA GLN A 30 56.51 -15.47 -8.99
C GLN A 30 55.45 -14.42 -9.36
N GLN A 31 54.45 -14.78 -10.18
CA GLN A 31 53.34 -13.89 -10.54
C GLN A 31 52.53 -13.50 -9.30
N LYS A 32 52.28 -14.45 -8.39
CA LYS A 32 51.55 -14.19 -7.15
C LYS A 32 52.31 -13.23 -6.22
N MET A 33 53.62 -13.45 -6.05
CA MET A 33 54.48 -12.56 -5.26
C MET A 33 54.60 -11.16 -5.87
N GLN A 34 54.64 -11.06 -7.21
CA GLN A 34 54.65 -9.77 -7.89
C GLN A 34 53.34 -9.00 -7.65
N ALA A 35 52.19 -9.67 -7.74
CA ALA A 35 50.88 -9.07 -7.45
C ALA A 35 50.78 -8.61 -5.98
N ALA A 36 51.22 -9.44 -5.03
CA ALA A 36 51.28 -9.06 -3.61
C ALA A 36 52.18 -7.85 -3.38
N THR A 37 53.36 -7.82 -4.02
CA THR A 37 54.29 -6.68 -3.94
C THR A 37 53.67 -5.39 -4.48
N ALA A 38 52.93 -5.49 -5.60
CA ALA A 38 52.20 -4.36 -6.17
C ALA A 38 51.11 -3.85 -5.20
N ALA A 39 50.35 -4.73 -4.56
CA ALA A 39 49.35 -4.36 -3.54
C ALA A 39 50.01 -3.62 -2.36
N PHE A 40 51.15 -4.10 -1.87
CA PHE A 40 51.90 -3.45 -0.79
C PHE A 40 52.57 -2.13 -1.17
N SER A 41 52.70 -1.83 -2.46
CA SER A 41 53.27 -0.56 -2.93
C SER A 41 52.30 0.62 -2.83
N LYS A 42 51.03 0.35 -2.51
CA LYS A 42 49.98 1.37 -2.34
C LYS A 42 49.98 1.93 -0.90
N GLY A 43 49.64 3.22 -0.76
CA GLY A 43 49.30 3.84 0.53
C GLY A 43 50.40 3.84 1.61
N GLN A 44 49.98 3.81 2.88
CA GLN A 44 50.84 3.82 4.08
C GLN A 44 51.58 2.48 4.26
N LEU A 45 50.97 1.38 3.84
CA LEU A 45 51.58 0.06 3.65
C LEU A 45 52.97 0.13 3.00
N SER A 46 53.12 0.92 1.93
CA SER A 46 54.41 1.11 1.24
C SER A 46 55.51 1.72 2.14
N LYS A 47 55.15 2.61 3.08
CA LYS A 47 56.06 3.27 4.01
C LYS A 47 56.46 2.34 5.15
N MET A 48 55.49 1.60 5.71
CA MET A 48 55.75 0.58 6.73
C MET A 48 56.70 -0.51 6.23
N MET A 49 56.51 -0.94 4.97
CA MET A 49 57.31 -2.01 4.39
C MET A 49 58.74 -1.58 4.07
N LYS A 50 58.94 -0.36 3.57
CA LYS A 50 60.28 0.22 3.38
C LYS A 50 61.06 0.35 4.69
N ALA A 51 60.37 0.62 5.81
CA ALA A 51 61.00 0.82 7.11
C ALA A 51 61.49 -0.48 7.78
N LYS A 52 60.79 -1.61 7.59
CA LYS A 52 61.03 -2.84 8.39
C LYS A 52 62.01 -3.86 7.77
N LYS A 53 62.34 -3.78 6.47
CA LYS A 53 63.21 -4.77 5.75
C LYS A 53 62.82 -6.26 5.97
N ALA A 54 61.58 -6.55 6.37
CA ALA A 54 61.13 -7.92 6.67
C ALA A 54 60.75 -8.68 5.37
N PRO A 55 61.10 -9.97 5.24
CA PRO A 55 60.74 -10.75 4.07
C PRO A 55 59.25 -11.09 4.07
N MET A 56 58.61 -10.97 2.90
CA MET A 56 57.23 -11.38 2.68
C MET A 56 57.09 -12.89 2.81
N LYS A 57 56.04 -13.33 3.48
CA LYS A 57 55.73 -14.75 3.71
C LYS A 57 54.40 -15.13 3.10
N GLN A 58 54.28 -16.40 2.73
CA GLN A 58 52.98 -17.01 2.48
C GLN A 58 52.34 -17.35 3.84
N LEU A 59 51.27 -16.65 4.18
CA LEU A 59 50.55 -16.83 5.45
C LEU A 59 49.48 -17.92 5.35
N LYS A 60 48.85 -18.07 4.18
CA LYS A 60 47.87 -19.11 3.88
C LYS A 60 47.93 -19.51 2.42
N ALA A 61 47.75 -20.80 2.14
CA ALA A 61 47.54 -21.33 0.80
C ALA A 61 46.23 -22.10 0.76
N ALA A 62 45.28 -21.60 -0.04
CA ALA A 62 44.06 -22.30 -0.44
C ALA A 62 44.16 -22.70 -1.92
N ASP A 63 43.21 -23.48 -2.42
CA ASP A 63 43.21 -23.95 -3.82
C ASP A 63 43.01 -22.80 -4.81
N ASP A 64 42.23 -21.79 -4.42
CA ASP A 64 41.74 -20.70 -5.24
C ASP A 64 42.39 -19.33 -4.95
N TYR A 65 42.97 -19.14 -3.76
CA TYR A 65 43.77 -17.97 -3.41
C TYR A 65 44.98 -18.31 -2.54
N THR A 66 45.94 -17.39 -2.47
CA THR A 66 47.08 -17.41 -1.56
C THR A 66 47.15 -16.08 -0.81
N VAL A 67 47.36 -16.13 0.51
CA VAL A 67 47.59 -14.92 1.33
C VAL A 67 49.08 -14.74 1.54
N PHE A 68 49.59 -13.58 1.14
CA PHE A 68 50.95 -13.14 1.44
C PHE A 68 50.92 -12.02 2.48
N GLY A 69 51.92 -11.93 3.34
CA GLY A 69 52.00 -10.88 4.34
C GLY A 69 53.24 -10.95 5.21
N TYR A 70 53.19 -10.25 6.35
CA TYR A 70 54.32 -10.08 7.26
C TYR A 70 53.92 -10.32 8.71
N ASP A 71 54.87 -10.77 9.53
CA ASP A 71 54.63 -11.12 10.95
C ASP A 71 54.14 -9.93 11.80
N ASN A 72 54.39 -8.70 11.37
CA ASN A 72 54.13 -7.47 12.14
C ASN A 72 53.12 -6.54 11.46
N GLY A 73 52.15 -7.11 10.75
CA GLY A 73 51.08 -6.40 10.06
C GLY A 73 51.31 -6.25 8.56
N GLY A 74 50.23 -6.31 7.79
CA GLY A 74 50.21 -6.24 6.33
C GLY A 74 49.93 -7.60 5.71
N PHE A 75 48.84 -7.71 4.93
CA PHE A 75 48.58 -8.87 4.08
C PHE A 75 47.91 -8.51 2.75
N ALA A 76 48.06 -9.39 1.76
CA ALA A 76 47.42 -9.32 0.46
C ALA A 76 46.88 -10.71 0.07
N ILE A 77 45.65 -10.74 -0.44
CA ILE A 77 44.94 -11.94 -0.88
C ILE A 77 45.01 -11.99 -2.40
N ILE A 78 45.68 -13.02 -2.92
CA ILE A 78 46.02 -13.14 -4.33
C ILE A 78 45.32 -14.34 -4.93
N ALA A 79 44.54 -14.14 -5.99
CA ALA A 79 43.88 -15.24 -6.69
C ALA A 79 44.91 -16.16 -7.36
N ASN A 80 44.68 -17.47 -7.28
CA ASN A 80 45.59 -18.47 -7.84
C ASN A 80 45.49 -18.63 -9.36
N ASP A 81 44.44 -18.13 -10.01
CA ASP A 81 44.19 -18.36 -11.44
C ASP A 81 44.05 -17.06 -12.26
N ASP A 82 44.59 -17.03 -13.48
CA ASP A 82 44.64 -15.84 -14.31
C ASP A 82 43.30 -15.42 -14.94
N LEU A 83 42.26 -16.26 -14.84
CA LEU A 83 40.90 -15.93 -15.24
C LEU A 83 40.22 -14.85 -14.38
N VAL A 84 40.74 -14.55 -13.19
CA VAL A 84 40.17 -13.53 -12.27
C VAL A 84 41.22 -12.48 -11.92
N PRO A 85 40.85 -11.27 -11.42
CA PRO A 85 41.82 -10.26 -11.02
C PRO A 85 42.83 -10.77 -9.98
N ALA A 86 44.10 -10.38 -10.13
CA ALA A 86 45.17 -10.95 -9.32
C ALA A 86 45.07 -10.57 -7.82
N VAL A 87 44.78 -9.31 -7.51
CA VAL A 87 44.65 -8.81 -6.13
C VAL A 87 43.18 -8.76 -5.76
N LEU A 88 42.75 -9.64 -4.86
CA LEU A 88 41.36 -9.71 -4.36
C LEU A 88 41.14 -8.79 -3.16
N GLY A 89 42.18 -8.53 -2.39
CA GLY A 89 42.16 -7.57 -1.29
C GLY A 89 43.52 -7.42 -0.62
N TYR A 90 43.69 -6.36 0.14
CA TYR A 90 44.89 -6.10 0.95
C TYR A 90 44.56 -5.25 2.17
N SER A 91 45.36 -5.40 3.22
CA SER A 91 45.15 -4.72 4.50
C SER A 91 46.47 -4.39 5.16
N GLU A 92 46.49 -3.32 5.95
CA GLU A 92 47.62 -2.95 6.81
C GLU A 92 47.65 -3.74 8.13
N SER A 93 46.53 -4.38 8.49
CA SER A 93 46.44 -5.19 9.71
C SER A 93 47.17 -6.53 9.54
N SER A 94 47.37 -7.23 10.65
CA SER A 94 47.81 -8.62 10.61
C SER A 94 46.71 -9.51 10.03
N PHE A 95 47.12 -10.56 9.32
CA PHE A 95 46.24 -11.65 8.93
C PHE A 95 46.22 -12.69 10.04
N ASP A 96 45.03 -13.06 10.50
CA ASP A 96 44.82 -14.16 11.42
C ASP A 96 43.62 -14.96 10.91
N ASP A 97 43.88 -16.19 10.47
CA ASP A 97 42.85 -17.08 9.94
C ASP A 97 41.97 -17.70 11.04
N LYS A 98 42.32 -17.48 12.31
CA LYS A 98 41.56 -17.90 13.50
C LYS A 98 40.85 -16.75 14.20
N ALA A 99 41.00 -15.51 13.70
CA ALA A 99 40.33 -14.35 14.27
C ALA A 99 38.80 -14.53 14.27
N GLY A 100 38.12 -13.92 15.26
CA GLY A 100 36.66 -13.98 15.39
C GLY A 100 35.88 -13.07 14.43
N ASN A 101 36.54 -12.43 13.46
CA ASN A 101 35.90 -11.51 12.53
C ASN A 101 35.06 -12.28 11.49
N GLU A 102 33.80 -12.54 11.84
CA GLU A 102 32.86 -13.29 10.99
C GLU A 102 32.53 -12.57 9.68
N SER A 103 32.53 -11.23 9.67
CA SER A 103 32.26 -10.44 8.46
C SER A 103 33.37 -10.59 7.41
N PHE A 104 34.63 -10.56 7.82
CA PHE A 104 35.76 -10.82 6.94
C PHE A 104 35.77 -12.28 6.45
N LYS A 105 35.44 -13.25 7.32
CA LYS A 105 35.32 -14.67 6.93
C LYS A 105 34.25 -14.89 5.89
N TRP A 106 33.09 -14.25 6.05
CA TRP A 106 32.02 -14.27 5.06
C TRP A 106 32.51 -13.75 3.71
N TRP A 107 33.14 -12.57 3.68
CA TRP A 107 33.65 -11.99 2.43
C TRP A 107 34.68 -12.92 1.77
N LEU A 108 35.63 -13.46 2.57
CA LEU A 108 36.66 -14.36 2.08
C LEU A 108 36.05 -15.65 1.51
N SER A 109 35.02 -16.19 2.15
CA SER A 109 34.27 -17.36 1.66
C SER A 109 33.54 -17.05 0.35
N ALA A 110 32.89 -15.89 0.27
CA ALA A 110 32.14 -15.48 -0.91
C ALA A 110 33.09 -15.29 -2.11
N VAL A 111 34.19 -14.55 -1.94
CA VAL A 111 35.18 -14.39 -3.01
C VAL A 111 35.79 -15.73 -3.41
N SER A 112 36.07 -16.61 -2.44
CA SER A 112 36.61 -17.94 -2.72
C SER A 112 35.70 -18.75 -3.64
N GLU A 113 34.41 -18.78 -3.35
CA GLU A 113 33.43 -19.52 -4.14
C GLU A 113 33.23 -18.90 -5.54
N VAL A 114 33.25 -17.56 -5.66
CA VAL A 114 33.24 -16.88 -6.97
C VAL A 114 34.45 -17.29 -7.79
N VAL A 115 35.65 -17.23 -7.21
CA VAL A 115 36.89 -17.59 -7.92
C VAL A 115 36.84 -19.04 -8.40
N LYS A 116 36.52 -19.98 -7.50
CA LYS A 116 36.43 -21.41 -7.85
C LYS A 116 35.50 -21.66 -9.00
N LYS A 117 34.27 -21.15 -8.93
CA LYS A 117 33.27 -21.43 -9.95
C LYS A 117 33.61 -20.78 -11.30
N ASN A 118 34.20 -19.57 -11.33
CA ASN A 118 34.67 -18.99 -12.60
C ASN A 118 35.79 -19.82 -13.24
N VAL A 119 36.72 -20.32 -12.42
CA VAL A 119 37.81 -21.18 -12.89
C VAL A 119 37.25 -22.51 -13.43
N GLU A 120 36.30 -23.13 -12.72
CA GLU A 120 35.60 -24.34 -13.16
C GLU A 120 34.85 -24.15 -14.48
N GLU A 121 34.19 -23.00 -14.66
CA GLU A 121 33.43 -22.65 -15.87
C GLU A 121 34.31 -22.10 -17.01
N GLY A 122 35.61 -21.88 -16.77
CA GLY A 122 36.52 -21.25 -17.74
C GLY A 122 36.15 -19.80 -18.07
N LYS A 123 35.46 -19.10 -17.16
CA LYS A 123 34.95 -17.75 -17.36
C LYS A 123 35.97 -16.72 -16.88
N THR A 124 36.42 -15.85 -17.79
CA THR A 124 37.28 -14.71 -17.43
C THR A 124 36.44 -13.59 -16.80
N ILE A 125 36.84 -13.13 -15.62
CA ILE A 125 36.37 -11.90 -14.99
C ILE A 125 37.50 -10.87 -15.06
N ALA A 126 37.23 -9.74 -15.70
CA ALA A 126 38.07 -8.56 -15.62
C ALA A 126 37.45 -7.57 -14.63
N ARG A 127 38.29 -6.85 -13.88
CA ARG A 127 37.80 -5.72 -13.09
C ARG A 127 37.55 -4.54 -14.04
N THR A 128 36.30 -4.38 -14.44
CA THR A 128 35.87 -3.38 -15.43
C THR A 128 35.27 -2.13 -14.80
N THR A 129 34.83 -2.22 -13.55
CA THR A 129 34.20 -1.13 -12.81
C THR A 129 35.25 -0.27 -12.11
N LYS A 130 35.75 0.76 -12.79
CA LYS A 130 36.67 1.75 -12.20
C LYS A 130 35.97 3.09 -11.94
N PRO A 131 36.38 3.84 -10.90
CA PRO A 131 35.74 5.13 -10.57
C PRO A 131 35.86 6.17 -11.69
N THR A 132 36.91 6.11 -12.50
CA THR A 132 37.14 7.05 -13.60
C THR A 132 36.08 7.01 -14.69
N ASP A 133 35.37 5.90 -14.85
CA ASP A 133 34.41 5.70 -15.93
C ASP A 133 33.08 6.44 -15.69
N GLY A 134 32.85 6.91 -14.45
CA GLY A 134 31.65 7.64 -14.03
C GLY A 134 31.87 9.11 -13.65
N ASN A 135 33.03 9.70 -13.99
CA ASN A 135 33.46 11.05 -13.54
C ASN A 135 33.64 11.20 -12.02
N PHE A 136 34.00 10.13 -11.31
CA PHE A 136 34.35 10.19 -9.89
C PHE A 136 35.86 10.49 -9.69
N PRO A 137 36.28 11.00 -8.52
CA PRO A 137 37.70 11.06 -8.14
C PRO A 137 38.37 9.70 -8.32
N GLU A 138 39.65 9.71 -8.73
CA GLU A 138 40.41 8.47 -8.98
C GLU A 138 40.49 7.57 -7.74
N ALA A 139 40.57 8.17 -6.54
CA ALA A 139 40.53 7.46 -5.27
C ALA A 139 39.92 8.35 -4.17
N VAL A 140 39.32 7.73 -3.17
CA VAL A 140 38.89 8.36 -1.92
C VAL A 140 39.60 7.64 -0.77
N PRO A 141 40.44 8.32 0.03
CA PRO A 141 41.10 7.69 1.17
C PRO A 141 40.06 7.22 2.19
N MET A 142 40.45 6.29 3.09
CA MET A 142 39.58 5.86 4.18
C MET A 142 39.06 7.08 4.97
N LEU A 143 37.74 7.15 5.14
CA LEU A 143 37.06 8.25 5.81
C LEU A 143 37.00 8.01 7.33
N LEU A 144 36.82 6.76 7.77
CA LEU A 144 36.71 6.43 9.18
C LEU A 144 38.10 6.26 9.81
N THR A 145 38.24 6.76 11.04
CA THR A 145 39.40 6.54 11.91
C THR A 145 39.12 5.52 13.01
N THR A 146 37.85 5.18 13.24
CA THR A 146 37.40 4.30 14.31
C THR A 146 37.80 2.85 14.10
N LYS A 147 38.10 2.18 15.20
CA LYS A 147 38.34 0.74 15.29
C LYS A 147 37.41 0.17 16.36
N TRP A 148 36.10 0.30 16.12
CA TRP A 148 35.09 -0.12 17.08
C TRP A 148 34.71 -1.59 16.92
N GLY A 149 34.12 -2.15 17.97
CA GLY A 149 33.73 -3.55 18.07
C GLY A 149 32.34 -3.71 18.66
N GLN A 150 31.98 -4.95 19.02
CA GLN A 150 30.65 -5.29 19.53
C GLN A 150 30.60 -5.69 21.01
N GLU A 151 31.77 -5.92 21.63
CA GLU A 151 31.89 -6.30 23.03
C GLU A 151 32.19 -5.07 23.91
N ALA A 152 32.61 -5.29 25.16
CA ALA A 152 32.91 -4.17 26.05
C ALA A 152 34.02 -3.27 25.46
N PRO A 153 33.91 -1.93 25.59
CA PRO A 153 32.86 -1.21 26.31
C PRO A 153 31.57 -0.92 25.52
N PHE A 154 31.55 -1.20 24.22
CA PHE A 154 30.47 -0.85 23.31
C PHE A 154 29.11 -1.41 23.74
N ASN A 155 29.07 -2.63 24.26
CA ASN A 155 27.84 -3.28 24.69
C ASN A 155 27.45 -3.03 26.15
N ASN A 156 28.13 -2.15 26.89
CA ASN A 156 27.91 -2.00 28.35
C ASN A 156 26.44 -1.72 28.76
N LEU A 157 25.63 -1.19 27.84
CA LEU A 157 24.20 -0.91 28.05
C LEU A 157 23.25 -1.88 27.31
N CYS A 158 23.78 -2.90 26.64
CA CYS A 158 23.00 -4.00 26.05
C CYS A 158 22.48 -4.94 27.15
N PRO A 159 21.35 -5.64 26.91
CA PRO A 159 20.73 -6.54 27.89
C PRO A 159 21.66 -7.71 28.28
N ILE A 160 21.43 -8.26 29.47
CA ILE A 160 22.08 -9.50 29.92
C ILE A 160 21.18 -10.68 29.54
N ALA A 161 21.74 -11.70 28.90
CA ALA A 161 21.01 -12.88 28.49
C ALA A 161 20.43 -13.64 29.70
N THR A 162 19.16 -13.99 29.62
CA THR A 162 18.39 -14.64 30.70
C THR A 162 18.81 -16.07 30.99
N ASP A 163 19.53 -16.72 30.07
CA ASP A 163 20.08 -18.07 30.23
C ASP A 163 21.46 -18.09 30.90
N GLY A 164 22.00 -16.92 31.29
CA GLY A 164 23.31 -16.79 31.92
C GLY A 164 24.49 -16.78 30.95
N SER A 165 24.25 -16.76 29.63
CA SER A 165 25.31 -16.73 28.60
C SER A 165 26.09 -15.41 28.52
N GLY A 166 25.77 -14.43 29.35
CA GLY A 166 26.50 -13.17 29.48
C GLY A 166 25.76 -11.99 28.87
N ARG A 167 26.50 -10.91 28.62
CA ARG A 167 25.96 -9.68 28.04
C ARG A 167 25.77 -9.85 26.53
N CYS A 168 24.64 -9.39 26.01
CA CYS A 168 24.40 -9.39 24.57
C CYS A 168 25.40 -8.48 23.85
N LEU A 169 25.69 -8.80 22.59
CA LEU A 169 26.51 -7.95 21.73
C LEU A 169 25.73 -6.68 21.33
N THR A 170 26.42 -5.65 20.84
CA THR A 170 25.74 -4.47 20.24
C THR A 170 24.99 -4.83 18.97
N GLY A 171 25.49 -5.79 18.21
CA GLY A 171 25.06 -6.11 16.85
C GLY A 171 25.88 -5.35 15.79
N CYS A 172 26.18 -6.02 14.69
CA CYS A 172 27.04 -5.49 13.63
C CYS A 172 26.42 -4.26 12.94
N ALA A 173 25.09 -4.25 12.75
CA ALA A 173 24.36 -3.12 12.15
C ALA A 173 24.40 -1.86 13.03
N ALA A 174 24.24 -2.00 14.35
CA ALA A 174 24.40 -0.89 15.29
C ALA A 174 25.86 -0.38 15.30
N THR A 175 26.83 -1.29 15.30
CA THR A 175 28.26 -0.94 15.33
C THR A 175 28.71 -0.20 14.07
N SER A 176 28.38 -0.72 12.89
CA SER A 176 28.68 -0.06 11.62
C SER A 176 28.03 1.32 11.54
N THR A 177 26.75 1.44 11.91
CA THR A 177 26.05 2.74 11.92
C THR A 177 26.62 3.72 12.94
N ALA A 178 27.01 3.26 14.12
CA ALA A 178 27.61 4.09 15.16
C ALA A 178 28.92 4.74 14.69
N GLN A 179 29.74 3.99 13.94
CA GLN A 179 30.96 4.54 13.33
C GLN A 179 30.66 5.61 12.28
N VAL A 180 29.61 5.45 11.47
CA VAL A 180 29.16 6.48 10.52
C VAL A 180 28.64 7.74 11.24
N PHE A 181 27.86 7.58 12.30
CA PHE A 181 27.39 8.69 13.14
C PHE A 181 28.56 9.44 13.79
N TYR A 182 29.56 8.71 14.30
CA TYR A 182 30.76 9.30 14.88
C TYR A 182 31.62 10.03 13.86
N TYR A 183 31.70 9.54 12.61
CA TYR A 183 32.35 10.25 11.52
C TYR A 183 31.72 11.64 11.30
N HIS A 184 30.39 11.71 11.30
CA HIS A 184 29.65 12.98 11.17
C HIS A 184 29.57 13.80 12.47
N LYS A 185 29.92 13.20 13.63
CA LYS A 185 29.75 13.78 14.97
C LYS A 185 28.32 14.26 15.22
N GLY A 186 27.34 13.46 14.82
CA GLY A 186 25.93 13.84 14.90
C GLY A 186 24.98 12.65 14.91
N PRO A 187 23.72 12.86 15.30
CA PRO A 187 23.13 14.13 15.74
C PRO A 187 23.45 14.44 17.21
N LYS A 188 22.95 15.57 17.75
CA LYS A 188 23.03 15.81 19.20
C LYS A 188 22.27 14.74 20.00
N ASN A 189 21.10 14.37 19.51
CA ASN A 189 20.16 13.39 20.07
C ASN A 189 19.20 12.94 18.94
N GLY A 190 18.44 11.88 19.17
CA GLY A 190 17.36 11.47 18.25
C GLY A 190 16.00 12.10 18.62
N MET A 191 14.92 11.52 18.09
CA MET A 191 13.54 12.01 18.16
C MET A 191 12.61 10.91 18.66
N GLY A 192 11.69 11.27 19.56
CA GLY A 192 10.72 10.35 20.14
C GLY A 192 11.32 9.28 21.06
N SER A 193 10.59 8.17 21.21
CA SER A 193 10.98 7.03 22.05
C SER A 193 10.52 5.71 21.46
N HIS A 194 11.20 4.63 21.82
CA HIS A 194 10.86 3.28 21.39
C HIS A 194 11.25 2.24 22.44
N THR A 195 10.52 1.13 22.46
CA THR A 195 10.75 0.00 23.36
C THR A 195 10.76 -1.29 22.55
N ILE A 196 11.83 -2.05 22.71
CA ILE A 196 11.92 -3.44 22.26
C ILE A 196 12.06 -4.36 23.47
N TYR A 197 11.99 -5.67 23.22
CA TYR A 197 12.05 -6.68 24.28
C TYR A 197 13.13 -7.71 23.98
N TYR A 198 13.74 -8.26 25.03
CA TYR A 198 14.60 -9.43 24.96
C TYR A 198 13.95 -10.61 25.70
N PRO A 199 13.79 -11.79 25.07
CA PRO A 199 14.01 -12.08 23.65
C PRO A 199 13.09 -11.27 22.72
N TYR A 200 13.50 -11.07 21.46
CA TYR A 200 12.79 -10.19 20.53
C TYR A 200 11.30 -10.55 20.36
N GLY A 201 10.45 -9.52 20.32
CA GLY A 201 8.99 -9.66 20.18
C GLY A 201 8.26 -10.23 21.40
N MET A 202 8.96 -10.70 22.43
CA MET A 202 8.33 -11.24 23.64
C MET A 202 8.05 -10.11 24.65
N THR A 203 6.84 -9.55 24.64
CA THR A 203 6.45 -8.44 25.54
C THR A 203 6.48 -8.78 27.03
N SER A 204 6.54 -10.07 27.39
CA SER A 204 6.77 -10.55 28.75
C SER A 204 8.26 -10.63 29.14
N GLY A 205 9.17 -10.35 28.20
CA GLY A 205 10.61 -10.36 28.39
C GLY A 205 11.16 -9.07 29.01
N VAL A 206 12.47 -8.89 28.92
CA VAL A 206 13.18 -7.69 29.41
C VAL A 206 12.93 -6.54 28.45
N ALA A 207 12.20 -5.52 28.89
CA ALA A 207 11.99 -4.30 28.12
C ALA A 207 13.29 -3.46 28.03
N ILE A 208 13.61 -3.02 26.82
CA ILE A 208 14.74 -2.15 26.50
C ILE A 208 14.15 -0.89 25.88
N SER A 209 13.99 0.14 26.71
CA SER A 209 13.33 1.39 26.32
C SER A 209 14.35 2.51 26.15
N VAL A 210 14.26 3.24 25.04
CA VAL A 210 15.07 4.41 24.76
C VAL A 210 14.17 5.61 24.51
N ASP A 211 14.48 6.71 25.18
CA ASP A 211 13.95 8.03 24.90
C ASP A 211 15.05 8.81 24.17
N PHE A 212 14.97 8.84 22.84
CA PHE A 212 16.04 9.36 21.98
C PHE A 212 16.24 10.87 22.14
N GLU A 213 15.22 11.59 22.63
CA GLU A 213 15.32 13.02 22.91
C GLU A 213 16.17 13.32 24.15
N LYS A 214 16.21 12.37 25.10
CA LYS A 214 17.02 12.46 26.33
C LYS A 214 18.42 11.90 26.18
N SER A 215 18.65 11.06 25.17
CA SER A 215 19.97 10.52 24.84
C SER A 215 20.85 11.54 24.13
N ILE A 216 21.49 12.42 24.90
CA ILE A 216 22.49 13.34 24.35
C ILE A 216 23.80 12.58 24.09
N TYR A 217 24.24 12.54 22.85
CA TYR A 217 25.45 11.82 22.45
C TYR A 217 26.71 12.65 22.72
N ASP A 218 27.60 12.13 23.56
CA ASP A 218 28.86 12.78 23.92
C ASP A 218 29.96 12.49 22.89
N TRP A 219 29.89 13.19 21.76
CA TRP A 219 30.87 13.05 20.68
C TRP A 219 32.31 13.40 21.06
N THR A 220 32.51 14.12 22.18
CA THR A 220 33.84 14.56 22.64
C THR A 220 34.55 13.44 23.39
N ASN A 221 33.81 12.65 24.17
CA ASN A 221 34.36 11.49 24.89
C ASN A 221 34.28 10.19 24.07
N MET A 222 33.67 10.18 22.89
CA MET A 222 33.84 9.06 21.97
C MET A 222 35.23 9.15 21.30
N ILE A 223 36.01 8.08 21.36
CA ILE A 223 37.38 8.02 20.81
C ILE A 223 37.51 6.96 19.70
N ASP A 224 38.57 7.04 18.89
CA ASP A 224 38.76 6.14 17.75
C ASP A 224 38.97 4.68 18.14
N VAL A 225 39.69 4.41 19.24
CA VAL A 225 40.15 3.06 19.60
C VAL A 225 39.93 2.80 21.09
N TYR A 226 39.31 1.67 21.43
CA TYR A 226 38.97 1.25 22.79
C TYR A 226 39.68 -0.05 23.21
N ASP A 227 40.83 -0.37 22.63
CA ASP A 227 41.54 -1.61 22.95
C ASP A 227 42.11 -1.63 24.38
N LYS A 228 42.67 -0.51 24.85
CA LYS A 228 43.18 -0.30 26.23
C LYS A 228 43.14 1.18 26.64
N GLY A 229 43.00 1.44 27.94
CA GLY A 229 43.30 2.75 28.53
C GLY A 229 42.22 3.82 28.46
N TYR A 230 40.98 3.45 28.11
CA TYR A 230 39.83 4.35 28.12
C TYR A 230 39.22 4.52 29.53
N SER A 231 38.63 5.68 29.76
CA SER A 231 37.89 6.07 30.97
C SER A 231 36.45 5.55 30.96
N THR A 232 35.79 5.59 32.12
CA THR A 232 34.36 5.25 32.24
C THR A 232 33.50 6.20 31.39
N GLN A 233 33.83 7.48 31.33
CA GLN A 233 33.11 8.47 30.53
C GLN A 233 33.19 8.15 29.03
N GLU A 234 34.37 7.78 28.53
CA GLU A 234 34.55 7.39 27.13
C GLU A 234 33.80 6.09 26.81
N ALA A 235 33.79 5.13 27.75
CA ALA A 235 33.03 3.88 27.63
C ALA A 235 31.51 4.11 27.61
N ASP A 236 31.00 4.93 28.53
CA ASP A 236 29.57 5.24 28.64
C ASP A 236 29.08 6.00 27.40
N ALA A 237 29.87 6.94 26.88
CA ALA A 237 29.54 7.72 25.69
C ALA A 237 29.23 6.81 24.50
N VAL A 238 30.14 5.88 24.16
CA VAL A 238 29.93 4.96 23.02
C VAL A 238 28.83 3.94 23.30
N ALA A 239 28.70 3.46 24.54
CA ALA A 239 27.67 2.48 24.89
C ALA A 239 26.24 3.02 24.77
N VAL A 240 26.02 4.31 25.07
CA VAL A 240 24.72 4.98 24.86
C VAL A 240 24.34 4.98 23.38
N LEU A 241 25.27 5.38 22.51
CA LEU A 241 25.03 5.39 21.06
C LEU A 241 24.72 3.99 20.51
N MET A 242 25.49 2.98 20.93
CA MET A 242 25.32 1.60 20.50
C MET A 242 23.95 1.03 20.91
N ARG A 243 23.55 1.21 22.17
CA ARG A 243 22.24 0.78 22.67
C ARG A 243 21.11 1.43 21.86
N ASP A 244 21.19 2.74 21.67
CA ASP A 244 20.13 3.51 21.04
C ASP A 244 19.97 3.15 19.57
N LEU A 245 21.07 2.98 18.82
CA LEU A 245 21.02 2.49 17.45
C LEU A 245 20.45 1.06 17.37
N GLY A 246 20.80 0.20 18.33
CA GLY A 246 20.19 -1.14 18.44
C GLY A 246 18.68 -1.07 18.65
N VAL A 247 18.19 -0.24 19.57
CA VAL A 247 16.75 -0.07 19.80
C VAL A 247 16.07 0.55 18.58
N ALA A 248 16.65 1.59 17.98
CA ALA A 248 16.09 2.23 16.78
C ALA A 248 15.94 1.27 15.60
N ALA A 249 16.82 0.27 15.51
CA ALA A 249 16.83 -0.72 14.45
C ALA A 249 16.09 -2.03 14.82
N ASP A 250 15.30 -2.06 15.88
CA ASP A 250 14.59 -3.27 16.35
C ASP A 250 15.52 -4.50 16.51
N MET A 251 16.67 -4.30 17.17
CA MET A 251 17.69 -5.34 17.35
C MET A 251 17.15 -6.58 18.07
N ASP A 252 17.36 -7.76 17.46
CA ASP A 252 17.25 -9.03 18.15
C ASP A 252 18.55 -9.28 18.91
N TYR A 253 18.57 -8.87 20.19
CA TYR A 253 19.76 -9.00 21.03
C TYR A 253 20.05 -10.46 21.37
N GLY A 254 21.33 -10.82 21.33
CA GLY A 254 21.85 -12.11 21.75
C GLY A 254 23.32 -12.04 22.14
N SER A 255 23.73 -12.93 23.05
CA SER A 255 25.13 -13.09 23.46
C SER A 255 25.95 -13.83 22.40
N THR A 256 27.27 -13.84 22.54
CA THR A 256 28.17 -14.62 21.67
C THR A 256 27.79 -16.11 21.63
N ALA A 257 27.36 -16.68 22.76
CA ALA A 257 26.94 -18.10 22.82
C ALA A 257 25.59 -18.36 22.13
N GLN A 258 24.77 -17.32 21.94
CA GLN A 258 23.47 -17.39 21.28
C GLN A 258 23.52 -17.05 19.79
N GLY A 259 24.71 -16.79 19.24
CA GLY A 259 24.89 -16.41 17.83
C GLY A 259 24.98 -14.90 17.57
N GLY A 260 25.00 -14.07 18.63
CA GLY A 260 25.16 -12.62 18.53
C GLY A 260 23.83 -11.87 18.41
N SER A 261 23.90 -10.59 18.02
CA SER A 261 22.74 -9.70 17.88
C SER A 261 22.56 -9.28 16.42
N GLY A 262 21.32 -9.24 15.93
CA GLY A 262 21.03 -9.02 14.51
C GLY A 262 19.78 -8.17 14.24
N THR A 263 19.79 -7.49 13.10
CA THR A 263 18.63 -6.80 12.51
C THR A 263 18.82 -6.66 11.00
N LEU A 264 17.73 -6.43 10.27
CA LEU A 264 17.75 -6.16 8.83
C LEU A 264 18.14 -4.71 8.55
N HIS A 265 18.92 -4.48 7.49
CA HIS A 265 19.27 -3.11 7.06
C HIS A 265 18.06 -2.28 6.65
N GLU A 266 17.01 -2.90 6.12
CA GLU A 266 15.75 -2.20 5.84
C GLU A 266 15.10 -1.68 7.13
N THR A 267 15.12 -2.47 8.21
CA THR A 267 14.60 -2.06 9.53
C THR A 267 15.47 -0.97 10.13
N LEU A 268 16.80 -1.08 10.03
CA LEU A 268 17.74 -0.04 10.41
C LEU A 268 17.46 1.27 9.67
N ALA A 269 17.34 1.24 8.33
CA ALA A 269 17.06 2.43 7.52
C ALA A 269 15.76 3.12 7.96
N ARG A 270 14.70 2.35 8.21
CA ARG A 270 13.43 2.86 8.76
C ARG A 270 13.59 3.44 10.16
N GLY A 271 14.40 2.82 11.01
CA GLY A 271 14.78 3.32 12.33
C GLY A 271 15.51 4.66 12.28
N LEU A 272 16.46 4.81 11.36
CA LEU A 272 17.21 6.06 11.14
C LEU A 272 16.32 7.20 10.63
N GLN A 273 15.43 6.89 9.69
CA GLN A 273 14.41 7.82 9.24
C GLN A 273 13.53 8.26 10.40
N ARG A 274 12.99 7.31 11.17
CA ARG A 274 11.99 7.56 12.22
C ARG A 274 12.56 8.25 13.45
N TYR A 275 13.63 7.72 14.02
CA TYR A 275 14.14 8.14 15.34
C TYR A 275 15.31 9.11 15.26
N TYR A 276 15.85 9.36 14.06
CA TYR A 276 16.90 10.37 13.86
C TYR A 276 16.53 11.41 12.80
N GLY A 277 15.35 11.30 12.19
CA GLY A 277 14.83 12.27 11.22
C GLY A 277 15.63 12.30 9.92
N LEU A 278 16.34 11.22 9.58
CA LEU A 278 17.17 11.12 8.39
C LEU A 278 16.35 10.63 7.20
N THR A 279 15.49 11.50 6.65
CA THR A 279 14.48 11.14 5.64
C THR A 279 15.04 10.57 4.34
N ASP A 280 16.28 10.91 3.99
CA ASP A 280 16.89 10.52 2.72
C ASP A 280 17.68 9.22 2.79
N VAL A 281 17.80 8.63 4.00
CA VAL A 281 18.37 7.31 4.18
C VAL A 281 17.62 6.31 3.32
N LYS A 282 18.34 5.48 2.58
CA LYS A 282 17.77 4.46 1.70
C LYS A 282 18.41 3.11 1.94
N TYR A 283 17.57 2.09 1.98
CA TYR A 283 17.96 0.69 1.87
C TYR A 283 17.97 0.30 0.38
N LEU A 284 19.05 -0.36 -0.05
CA LEU A 284 19.24 -0.85 -1.41
C LEU A 284 19.66 -2.31 -1.38
N GLU A 285 19.11 -3.10 -2.31
CA GLU A 285 19.53 -4.49 -2.55
C GLU A 285 20.46 -4.57 -3.75
N ARG A 286 21.54 -5.33 -3.63
CA ARG A 286 22.53 -5.51 -4.71
C ARG A 286 21.91 -6.11 -5.97
N GLU A 287 20.90 -6.96 -5.84
CA GLU A 287 20.24 -7.66 -6.94
C GLU A 287 19.51 -6.73 -7.91
N ASP A 288 19.10 -5.54 -7.45
CA ASP A 288 18.40 -4.54 -8.25
C ASP A 288 19.33 -3.77 -9.21
N TYR A 289 20.65 -3.99 -9.13
CA TYR A 289 21.66 -3.21 -9.83
C TYR A 289 22.59 -4.09 -10.65
N SER A 290 22.91 -3.63 -11.86
CA SER A 290 24.07 -4.13 -12.61
C SER A 290 25.38 -3.93 -11.83
N GLU A 291 26.45 -4.63 -12.21
CA GLU A 291 27.76 -4.44 -11.57
C GLU A 291 28.21 -2.98 -11.55
N GLN A 292 28.18 -2.32 -12.72
CA GLN A 292 28.51 -0.91 -12.87
C GLN A 292 27.56 0.01 -12.11
N GLY A 293 26.25 -0.28 -12.14
CA GLY A 293 25.26 0.54 -11.45
C GLY A 293 25.51 0.59 -9.94
N TRP A 294 25.82 -0.55 -9.33
CA TRP A 294 26.12 -0.63 -7.89
C TRP A 294 27.43 0.03 -7.51
N MET A 295 28.49 -0.20 -8.29
CA MET A 295 29.77 0.44 -8.03
C MET A 295 29.65 1.96 -8.20
N ASN A 296 28.83 2.45 -9.15
CA ASN A 296 28.53 3.88 -9.27
C ASN A 296 27.82 4.42 -8.02
N VAL A 297 26.91 3.68 -7.39
CA VAL A 297 26.31 4.06 -6.09
C VAL A 297 27.40 4.19 -5.03
N ILE A 298 28.30 3.21 -4.92
CA ILE A 298 29.39 3.23 -3.93
C ILE A 298 30.32 4.44 -4.16
N TYR A 299 30.76 4.65 -5.41
CA TYR A 299 31.64 5.76 -5.75
C TYR A 299 30.98 7.12 -5.52
N ASP A 300 29.70 7.28 -5.87
CA ASP A 300 28.94 8.52 -5.65
C ASP A 300 28.79 8.87 -4.15
N GLN A 301 28.49 7.89 -3.30
CA GLN A 301 28.41 8.10 -1.85
C GLN A 301 29.78 8.52 -1.29
N LEU A 302 30.83 7.75 -1.57
CA LEU A 302 32.17 7.97 -1.00
C LEU A 302 32.81 9.26 -1.53
N SER A 303 32.58 9.62 -2.80
CA SER A 303 33.02 10.90 -3.38
C SER A 303 32.42 12.12 -2.68
N ARG A 304 31.25 11.94 -2.05
CA ARG A 304 30.57 12.97 -1.26
C ARG A 304 30.90 12.90 0.23
N ASN A 305 31.85 12.05 0.61
CA ASN A 305 32.22 11.79 2.00
C ASN A 305 31.06 11.23 2.83
N LEU A 306 30.27 10.33 2.24
CA LEU A 306 29.19 9.61 2.91
C LEU A 306 29.58 8.13 3.03
N PRO A 307 30.12 7.68 4.19
CA PRO A 307 30.37 6.27 4.44
C PRO A 307 29.08 5.45 4.35
N ILE A 308 29.20 4.22 3.85
CA ILE A 308 28.06 3.35 3.55
C ILE A 308 28.00 2.25 4.58
N VAL A 309 26.87 2.08 5.26
CA VAL A 309 26.61 0.85 6.03
C VAL A 309 26.24 -0.23 5.03
N TYR A 310 27.02 -1.30 4.99
CA TYR A 310 26.94 -2.35 3.98
C TYR A 310 26.88 -3.71 4.64
N GLY A 311 26.09 -4.61 4.07
CA GLY A 311 25.86 -5.92 4.64
C GLY A 311 25.80 -7.03 3.62
N GLY A 312 25.91 -8.24 4.14
CA GLY A 312 25.65 -9.46 3.40
C GLY A 312 25.18 -10.58 4.32
N PHE A 313 24.29 -11.42 3.82
CA PHE A 313 23.75 -12.54 4.61
C PHE A 313 23.86 -13.87 3.88
N THR A 314 23.95 -14.96 4.66
CA THR A 314 23.91 -16.32 4.14
C THR A 314 22.47 -16.78 3.89
N LYS A 315 22.27 -17.93 3.24
CA LYS A 315 20.93 -18.52 3.03
C LYS A 315 20.23 -18.87 4.35
N GLN A 316 21.02 -19.05 5.41
CA GLN A 316 20.58 -19.29 6.77
C GLN A 316 20.22 -18.00 7.52
N ARG A 317 20.28 -16.84 6.83
CA ARG A 317 20.04 -15.49 7.38
C ARG A 317 21.03 -15.07 8.48
N GLU A 318 22.23 -15.65 8.48
CA GLU A 318 23.33 -15.12 9.27
C GLU A 318 23.85 -13.86 8.57
N GLY A 319 23.54 -12.69 9.14
CA GLY A 319 23.87 -11.39 8.56
C GLY A 319 25.15 -10.79 9.11
N HIS A 320 25.90 -10.11 8.23
CA HIS A 320 27.07 -9.32 8.56
C HIS A 320 26.87 -7.89 8.12
N SER A 321 27.34 -6.92 8.92
CA SER A 321 27.26 -5.50 8.62
C SER A 321 28.59 -4.82 8.94
N PHE A 322 29.05 -3.98 8.03
CA PHE A 322 30.33 -3.29 8.05
C PHE A 322 30.20 -1.94 7.34
N VAL A 323 31.27 -1.14 7.29
CA VAL A 323 31.26 0.17 6.64
C VAL A 323 32.17 0.15 5.42
N LEU A 324 31.66 0.63 4.28
CA LEU A 324 32.51 1.03 3.16
C LEU A 324 32.83 2.51 3.31
N ASP A 325 34.10 2.87 3.31
CA ASP A 325 34.53 4.23 3.66
C ASP A 325 35.71 4.74 2.82
N GLY A 326 35.97 4.16 1.65
CA GLY A 326 36.98 4.66 0.71
C GLY A 326 37.11 3.75 -0.50
N TYR A 327 37.88 4.15 -1.51
CA TYR A 327 38.20 3.30 -2.66
C TYR A 327 39.52 3.71 -3.33
N ASP A 328 40.18 2.77 -4.02
CA ASP A 328 41.41 3.01 -4.77
C ASP A 328 41.19 3.16 -6.29
N ALA A 329 42.25 3.56 -7.01
CA ALA A 329 42.25 3.78 -8.46
C ALA A 329 41.91 2.54 -9.28
N GLU A 330 42.08 1.37 -8.68
CA GLU A 330 41.79 0.07 -9.26
C GLU A 330 40.40 -0.43 -8.87
N GLY A 331 39.60 0.36 -8.16
CA GLY A 331 38.21 0.05 -7.81
C GLY A 331 38.04 -0.86 -6.59
N LEU A 332 39.10 -1.19 -5.84
CA LEU A 332 38.94 -1.84 -4.54
C LEU A 332 38.36 -0.85 -3.54
N VAL A 333 37.47 -1.32 -2.67
CA VAL A 333 36.75 -0.50 -1.69
C VAL A 333 37.36 -0.74 -0.31
N HIS A 334 37.63 0.33 0.43
CA HIS A 334 38.06 0.23 1.82
C HIS A 334 36.87 -0.21 2.70
N VAL A 335 37.11 -1.19 3.56
CA VAL A 335 36.13 -1.78 4.44
C VAL A 335 36.60 -1.70 5.89
N ASN A 336 35.73 -1.16 6.74
CA ASN A 336 35.82 -1.26 8.18
C ASN A 336 34.82 -2.31 8.70
N TRP A 337 35.33 -3.44 9.17
CA TRP A 337 34.49 -4.58 9.53
C TRP A 337 33.72 -4.42 10.85
N GLY A 338 34.07 -3.44 11.69
CA GLY A 338 33.47 -3.31 13.03
C GLY A 338 33.94 -4.38 14.01
N TRP A 339 35.18 -4.85 13.86
CA TRP A 339 35.83 -5.85 14.72
C TRP A 339 37.15 -5.33 15.29
N ASN A 340 37.11 -4.21 16.00
CA ASN A 340 38.28 -3.59 16.66
C ASN A 340 39.44 -3.25 15.70
N GLY A 341 39.13 -3.03 14.42
CA GLY A 341 40.11 -2.72 13.37
C GLY A 341 40.77 -3.96 12.75
N ASP A 342 40.42 -5.16 13.17
CA ASP A 342 40.95 -6.40 12.62
C ASP A 342 40.53 -6.56 11.15
N GLN A 343 41.52 -6.82 10.29
CA GLN A 343 41.36 -7.01 8.84
C GLN A 343 40.77 -5.80 8.09
N ASN A 344 40.68 -4.60 8.67
CA ASN A 344 40.27 -3.41 7.90
C ASN A 344 41.23 -3.18 6.73
N GLY A 345 40.71 -2.90 5.54
CA GLY A 345 41.54 -2.84 4.33
C GLY A 345 40.74 -2.67 3.04
N TYR A 346 41.41 -2.77 1.90
CA TYR A 346 40.81 -2.61 0.58
C TYR A 346 40.46 -3.98 -0.02
N TYR A 347 39.23 -4.14 -0.46
CA TYR A 347 38.66 -5.42 -0.91
C TYR A 347 37.91 -5.26 -2.23
N ASP A 348 37.94 -6.31 -3.05
CA ASP A 348 37.13 -6.37 -4.26
C ASP A 348 35.67 -6.68 -3.89
N ILE A 349 34.82 -5.65 -3.94
CA ILE A 349 33.37 -5.76 -3.72
C ILE A 349 32.65 -6.04 -5.04
N ALA A 350 33.18 -5.55 -6.16
CA ALA A 350 32.57 -5.70 -7.48
C ALA A 350 32.49 -7.18 -7.91
N ILE A 351 33.51 -7.98 -7.58
CA ILE A 351 33.58 -9.40 -7.93
C ILE A 351 32.42 -10.24 -7.36
N LEU A 352 31.71 -9.74 -6.34
CA LEU A 352 30.57 -10.40 -5.72
C LEU A 352 29.27 -10.16 -6.52
N ASP A 353 29.26 -10.47 -7.82
CA ASP A 353 28.08 -10.30 -8.70
C ASP A 353 26.99 -11.35 -8.41
N PRO A 354 25.73 -10.95 -8.10
CA PRO A 354 24.63 -11.86 -7.79
C PRO A 354 24.10 -12.64 -8.99
N VAL A 355 24.29 -12.16 -10.22
CA VAL A 355 23.74 -12.78 -11.44
C VAL A 355 24.42 -14.12 -11.76
N GLY A 356 25.66 -14.29 -11.29
CA GLY A 356 26.43 -15.53 -11.45
C GLY A 356 26.28 -16.55 -10.31
N TYR A 357 25.87 -16.15 -9.10
CA TYR A 357 26.17 -16.93 -7.89
C TYR A 357 25.11 -16.81 -6.78
N LYS A 358 24.47 -17.93 -6.41
CA LYS A 358 23.36 -17.97 -5.42
C LYS A 358 23.72 -17.60 -3.97
N PHE A 359 24.99 -17.30 -3.67
CA PHE A 359 25.46 -16.97 -2.32
C PHE A 359 25.94 -15.52 -2.18
N THR A 360 26.18 -14.81 -3.30
CA THR A 360 26.46 -13.36 -3.35
C THR A 360 25.19 -12.53 -3.54
N GLN A 361 24.07 -13.20 -3.78
CA GLN A 361 22.71 -12.67 -3.97
C GLN A 361 22.25 -11.72 -2.85
N MET A 362 22.68 -12.01 -1.62
CA MET A 362 22.16 -11.36 -0.44
C MET A 362 23.12 -10.29 0.08
N GLN A 363 23.30 -9.23 -0.70
CA GLN A 363 24.07 -8.03 -0.34
C GLN A 363 23.16 -6.81 -0.29
N GLU A 364 23.38 -5.97 0.70
CA GLU A 364 22.54 -4.82 1.01
C GLU A 364 23.37 -3.60 1.41
N ALA A 365 22.82 -2.41 1.21
CA ALA A 365 23.44 -1.17 1.62
C ALA A 365 22.40 -0.19 2.19
N VAL A 366 22.78 0.51 3.25
CA VAL A 366 22.10 1.70 3.75
C VAL A 366 22.95 2.92 3.42
N ILE A 367 22.42 3.77 2.53
CA ILE A 367 23.10 4.95 1.99
C ILE A 367 22.46 6.25 2.48
N ASN A 368 23.10 7.39 2.20
CA ASN A 368 22.67 8.73 2.60
C ASN A 368 22.51 8.92 4.12
N ILE A 369 23.35 8.26 4.92
CA ILE A 369 23.38 8.46 6.38
C ILE A 369 24.18 9.71 6.68
N GLU A 370 23.51 10.87 6.73
CA GLU A 370 24.12 12.17 7.02
C GLU A 370 23.40 12.87 8.18
N PRO A 371 23.68 12.50 9.44
CA PRO A 371 23.11 13.21 10.56
C PRO A 371 23.68 14.62 10.71
N THR A 372 22.86 15.57 11.14
CA THR A 372 23.32 16.94 11.39
C THR A 372 24.41 16.95 12.47
N PRO A 373 25.63 17.45 12.19
CA PRO A 373 26.70 17.47 13.18
C PRO A 373 26.33 18.28 14.43
N ALA A 374 26.79 17.85 15.59
CA ALA A 374 26.56 18.51 16.89
C ALA A 374 27.59 19.61 17.21
N ILE A 375 28.36 20.08 16.23
CA ILE A 375 29.44 21.09 16.42
C ILE A 375 28.91 22.53 16.46
N SER A 376 29.80 23.48 16.81
CA SER A 376 29.48 24.91 16.97
C SER A 376 28.77 25.51 15.75
N ARG A 377 27.70 26.25 16.04
CA ARG A 377 26.61 26.61 15.12
C ARG A 377 26.76 28.06 14.69
N ILE A 378 26.72 28.35 13.39
CA ILE A 378 26.80 29.73 12.88
C ILE A 378 25.39 30.28 12.78
N SER A 379 25.16 31.42 13.42
CA SER A 379 23.95 32.23 13.25
C SER A 379 24.31 33.57 12.63
N GLY A 380 23.46 34.07 11.72
CA GLY A 380 23.66 35.34 11.04
C GLY A 380 22.40 36.17 10.93
N GLU A 381 22.59 37.46 10.66
CA GLU A 381 21.54 38.39 10.28
C GLU A 381 21.96 39.11 9.00
N VAL A 382 21.06 39.18 8.02
CA VAL A 382 21.30 39.79 6.71
C VAL A 382 20.13 40.68 6.33
N SER A 383 20.43 41.81 5.67
CA SER A 383 19.42 42.74 5.16
C SER A 383 19.45 42.78 3.64
N VAL A 384 18.38 42.32 3.01
CA VAL A 384 18.19 42.34 1.56
C VAL A 384 17.64 43.70 1.15
N THR A 385 18.49 44.53 0.55
CA THR A 385 18.12 45.87 0.06
C THR A 385 17.55 45.84 -1.36
N LYS A 386 17.79 44.74 -2.08
CA LYS A 386 17.25 44.48 -3.42
C LYS A 386 16.79 43.02 -3.49
N PRO A 387 15.51 42.73 -3.80
CA PRO A 387 15.04 41.36 -3.96
C PRO A 387 15.87 40.57 -4.99
N GLY A 388 16.17 39.32 -4.67
CA GLY A 388 16.93 38.37 -5.46
C GLY A 388 18.44 38.42 -5.25
N THR A 389 18.94 39.17 -4.27
CA THR A 389 20.38 39.31 -4.02
C THR A 389 20.88 38.58 -2.78
N LEU A 390 20.03 37.83 -2.05
CA LEU A 390 20.43 37.17 -0.79
C LEU A 390 21.71 36.34 -0.94
N ARG A 391 21.85 35.55 -2.02
CA ARG A 391 23.04 34.72 -2.25
C ARG A 391 24.33 35.53 -2.27
N SER A 392 24.31 36.75 -2.80
CA SER A 392 25.50 37.61 -2.89
C SER A 392 25.88 38.28 -1.57
N LEU A 393 24.99 38.25 -0.58
CA LEU A 393 25.18 38.85 0.74
C LEU A 393 25.75 37.86 1.77
N LEU A 394 25.87 36.58 1.39
CA LEU A 394 26.34 35.50 2.25
C LEU A 394 27.76 35.11 1.86
N GLU A 395 28.61 34.87 2.85
CA GLU A 395 29.98 34.42 2.61
C GLU A 395 30.01 33.00 2.05
N GLU A 396 30.81 32.77 1.01
CA GLU A 396 30.85 31.49 0.28
C GLU A 396 31.28 30.32 1.18
N GLU A 397 32.28 30.53 2.04
CA GLU A 397 32.78 29.51 2.97
C GLU A 397 31.73 29.11 4.03
N SER A 398 30.86 30.05 4.40
CA SER A 398 29.87 29.89 5.46
C SER A 398 28.47 29.52 4.94
N PHE A 399 28.24 29.61 3.63
CA PHE A 399 26.90 29.49 3.02
C PHE A 399 26.11 28.26 3.48
N PHE A 400 26.74 27.09 3.49
CA PHE A 400 26.11 25.83 3.93
C PHE A 400 26.23 25.55 5.44
N HIS A 401 26.89 26.42 6.20
CA HIS A 401 27.19 26.23 7.61
C HIS A 401 26.28 27.04 8.56
N TYR A 402 25.45 27.93 8.03
CA TYR A 402 24.42 28.61 8.82
C TYR A 402 23.40 27.61 9.36
N GLU A 403 23.19 27.64 10.68
CA GLU A 403 22.07 26.96 11.33
C GLU A 403 20.92 27.93 11.60
N GLY A 404 21.24 29.18 11.94
CA GLY A 404 20.29 30.25 12.15
C GLY A 404 20.51 31.39 11.16
N LEU A 405 19.44 31.84 10.50
CA LEU A 405 19.50 33.02 9.66
C LEU A 405 18.28 33.90 9.89
N LYS A 406 18.54 35.16 10.26
CA LYS A 406 17.55 36.22 10.19
C LYS A 406 17.72 37.00 8.89
N VAL A 407 16.65 37.08 8.12
CA VAL A 407 16.61 37.88 6.89
C VAL A 407 15.68 39.06 7.13
N ASN A 408 16.13 40.26 6.73
CA ASN A 408 15.33 41.48 6.77
C ASN A 408 15.18 42.04 5.36
N GLY A 409 14.11 42.80 5.12
CA GLY A 409 13.87 43.51 3.84
C GLY A 409 13.04 42.71 2.85
N ASP A 410 12.97 43.21 1.61
CA ASP A 410 12.12 42.62 0.58
C ASP A 410 12.82 41.43 -0.10
N ILE A 411 12.17 40.27 -0.09
CA ILE A 411 12.69 39.03 -0.67
C ILE A 411 11.75 38.50 -1.75
N ASN A 412 12.27 37.76 -2.73
CA ASN A 412 11.46 37.15 -3.79
C ASN A 412 11.76 35.64 -3.96
N ALA A 413 11.20 35.04 -5.02
CA ALA A 413 11.39 33.62 -5.31
C ALA A 413 12.87 33.18 -5.45
N THR A 414 13.75 34.05 -5.95
CA THR A 414 15.20 33.80 -6.05
C THR A 414 15.85 33.69 -4.67
N ASP A 415 15.47 34.59 -3.74
CA ASP A 415 15.96 34.54 -2.36
C ASP A 415 15.41 33.33 -1.62
N ILE A 416 14.12 33.00 -1.80
CA ILE A 416 13.53 31.78 -1.24
C ILE A 416 14.24 30.54 -1.77
N ARG A 417 14.56 30.48 -3.07
CA ARG A 417 15.35 29.38 -3.65
C ARG A 417 16.73 29.25 -2.97
N THR A 418 17.37 30.37 -2.68
CA THR A 418 18.64 30.41 -1.91
C THR A 418 18.43 29.88 -0.49
N ILE A 419 17.38 30.31 0.21
CA ILE A 419 17.06 29.85 1.57
C ILE A 419 16.78 28.34 1.57
N ARG A 420 16.03 27.83 0.59
CA ARG A 420 15.77 26.40 0.41
C ARG A 420 17.08 25.62 0.27
N GLU A 421 18.01 26.13 -0.54
CA GLU A 421 19.34 25.54 -0.74
C GLU A 421 20.14 25.52 0.56
N MET A 422 20.06 26.58 1.37
CA MET A 422 20.64 26.61 2.71
C MET A 422 19.93 25.67 3.69
N ALA A 423 18.63 25.44 3.52
CA ALA A 423 17.80 24.55 4.33
C ALA A 423 17.78 23.10 3.81
N GLY A 424 18.77 22.72 3.01
CA GLY A 424 19.05 21.33 2.65
C GLY A 424 18.41 20.83 1.34
N VAL A 425 17.75 21.69 0.55
CA VAL A 425 17.12 21.29 -0.72
C VAL A 425 17.36 22.28 -1.86
N ASP A 426 17.73 21.78 -3.03
CA ASP A 426 17.97 22.59 -4.22
C ASP A 426 16.66 22.94 -4.95
N GLU A 427 16.80 23.57 -6.11
CA GLU A 427 15.69 23.99 -6.96
C GLU A 427 14.90 22.83 -7.59
N ASN A 428 15.45 21.62 -7.66
CA ASN A 428 14.78 20.41 -8.16
C ASN A 428 14.24 19.53 -7.01
N GLY A 429 14.42 19.97 -5.75
CA GLY A 429 14.13 19.17 -4.56
C GLY A 429 15.20 18.12 -4.24
N GLY A 430 16.37 18.17 -4.88
CA GLY A 430 17.55 17.38 -4.54
C GLY A 430 18.22 17.89 -3.26
N ARG A 431 19.01 17.03 -2.60
CA ARG A 431 19.66 17.40 -1.33
C ARG A 431 20.89 18.25 -1.53
N THR A 432 21.07 19.21 -0.63
CA THR A 432 22.26 20.08 -0.58
C THR A 432 22.99 19.87 0.75
N ARG A 433 24.19 20.46 0.86
CA ARG A 433 24.97 20.47 2.12
C ARG A 433 24.43 21.47 3.16
N GLY A 434 23.31 22.12 2.87
CA GLY A 434 22.74 23.18 3.70
C GLY A 434 22.29 22.70 5.07
N ARG A 435 22.59 23.49 6.11
CA ARG A 435 22.34 23.17 7.52
C ARG A 435 21.36 24.13 8.20
N LEU A 436 20.68 24.99 7.44
CA LEU A 436 19.80 26.00 8.00
C LEU A 436 18.57 25.34 8.63
N GLN A 437 18.43 25.52 9.94
CA GLN A 437 17.36 24.95 10.75
C GLN A 437 16.42 26.01 11.33
N LYS A 438 16.93 27.20 11.61
CA LYS A 438 16.18 28.31 12.20
C LYS A 438 16.16 29.49 11.24
N LEU A 439 14.98 29.80 10.72
CA LEU A 439 14.81 30.90 9.79
C LEU A 439 13.88 31.96 10.37
N ASP A 440 14.37 33.19 10.48
CA ASP A 440 13.57 34.34 10.88
C ASP A 440 13.35 35.28 9.69
N LEU A 441 12.13 35.29 9.15
CA LEU A 441 11.64 36.19 8.11
C LEU A 441 10.67 37.25 8.66
N SER A 442 10.59 37.43 9.98
CA SER A 442 9.59 38.29 10.63
C SER A 442 9.63 39.76 10.16
N ASN A 443 10.80 40.21 9.72
CA ASN A 443 11.08 41.56 9.21
C ASN A 443 11.22 41.59 7.67
N THR A 444 10.56 40.69 6.96
CA THR A 444 10.57 40.65 5.49
C THR A 444 9.22 40.95 4.87
N ASN A 445 9.23 41.38 3.60
CA ASN A 445 8.09 41.23 2.70
C ASN A 445 8.45 40.20 1.63
N ILE A 446 7.55 39.25 1.37
CA ILE A 446 7.70 38.25 0.31
C ILE A 446 7.05 38.81 -0.95
N LEU A 447 7.82 39.17 -1.97
CA LEU A 447 7.31 39.83 -3.16
C LEU A 447 6.99 38.83 -4.29
N ALA A 448 5.92 39.13 -5.02
CA ALA A 448 5.58 38.46 -6.26
C ALA A 448 6.64 38.71 -7.35
N GLY A 449 6.77 37.77 -8.28
CA GLY A 449 7.72 37.90 -9.37
C GLY A 449 7.62 36.76 -10.38
N SER A 450 8.35 36.92 -11.49
CA SER A 450 8.39 35.92 -12.57
C SER A 450 9.41 34.81 -12.35
N ASP A 451 10.35 34.97 -11.40
CA ASP A 451 11.30 33.91 -11.05
C ASP A 451 10.62 32.85 -10.15
N TYR A 452 11.26 31.70 -10.02
CA TYR A 452 10.72 30.50 -9.39
C TYR A 452 11.49 30.11 -8.13
N TYR A 453 10.85 29.41 -7.20
CA TYR A 453 11.48 28.91 -5.98
C TYR A 453 11.71 27.38 -6.01
N LEU A 454 10.99 26.65 -6.86
CA LEU A 454 11.04 25.19 -6.98
C LEU A 454 10.66 24.74 -8.39
N ILE A 455 11.29 23.67 -8.88
CA ILE A 455 10.97 22.94 -10.10
C ILE A 455 10.34 21.61 -9.68
N ASP A 456 9.01 21.53 -9.72
CA ASP A 456 8.26 20.32 -9.37
C ASP A 456 7.89 19.54 -10.63
N LYS A 457 8.58 18.41 -10.87
CA LYS A 457 8.40 17.55 -12.06
C LYS A 457 8.46 18.34 -13.39
N GLY A 458 9.43 19.24 -13.49
CA GLY A 458 9.63 20.12 -14.65
C GLY A 458 8.82 21.43 -14.62
N ASN A 459 7.89 21.61 -13.66
CA ASN A 459 7.10 22.83 -13.53
C ASN A 459 7.77 23.83 -12.59
N LYS A 460 8.07 25.04 -13.09
CA LYS A 460 8.61 26.14 -12.29
C LYS A 460 7.51 26.81 -11.45
N LEU A 461 7.59 26.68 -10.13
CA LEU A 461 6.66 27.28 -9.19
C LEU A 461 7.13 28.69 -8.80
N THR A 462 6.23 29.67 -8.88
CA THR A 462 6.53 31.11 -8.69
C THR A 462 5.64 31.74 -7.62
N ILE A 463 6.03 32.92 -7.12
CA ILE A 463 5.25 33.71 -6.17
C ILE A 463 4.37 34.68 -6.97
N LYS A 464 3.04 34.49 -6.91
CA LYS A 464 2.07 35.22 -7.76
C LYS A 464 1.50 36.48 -7.13
N ALA A 465 1.60 36.61 -5.81
CA ALA A 465 1.10 37.75 -5.06
C ALA A 465 1.98 37.98 -3.82
N ASP A 466 2.08 39.22 -3.39
CA ASP A 466 2.92 39.62 -2.26
C ASP A 466 2.39 39.00 -0.95
N ASN A 467 3.32 38.73 -0.03
CA ASN A 467 3.09 38.15 1.28
C ASN A 467 2.18 36.91 1.23
N THR A 468 2.52 35.99 0.33
CA THR A 468 1.86 34.69 0.19
C THR A 468 2.82 33.54 0.41
N LEU A 469 2.27 32.41 0.86
CA LEU A 469 2.98 31.15 0.98
C LEU A 469 2.42 30.16 -0.05
N PRO A 470 2.93 30.16 -1.29
CA PRO A 470 2.42 29.29 -2.35
C PRO A 470 2.78 27.82 -2.12
N ASP A 471 2.22 26.95 -2.96
CA ASP A 471 2.36 25.49 -2.85
C ASP A 471 3.84 25.08 -2.73
N LYS A 472 4.15 24.21 -1.77
CA LYS A 472 5.49 23.61 -1.61
C LYS A 472 6.63 24.61 -1.32
N LEU A 473 6.36 25.83 -0.86
CA LEU A 473 7.37 26.88 -0.68
C LEU A 473 8.65 26.43 0.07
N PHE A 474 8.51 25.63 1.13
CA PHE A 474 9.57 25.01 1.93
C PHE A 474 9.49 23.48 1.94
N TYR A 475 8.83 22.87 0.92
CA TYR A 475 8.72 21.42 0.79
C TYR A 475 10.08 20.71 0.88
N GLY A 476 10.18 19.76 1.82
CA GLY A 476 11.35 18.93 2.06
C GLY A 476 12.52 19.61 2.78
N CYS A 477 12.41 20.89 3.15
CA CYS A 477 13.47 21.59 3.87
C CYS A 477 13.72 21.00 5.28
N SER A 478 14.96 20.95 5.72
CA SER A 478 15.37 20.39 7.01
C SER A 478 15.34 21.43 8.14
N MET A 479 14.19 22.11 8.31
CA MET A 479 14.03 23.18 9.31
C MET A 479 13.44 22.68 10.64
N GLU A 480 13.83 23.33 11.73
CA GLU A 480 13.29 23.16 13.09
C GLU A 480 12.33 24.29 13.49
N GLU A 481 12.65 25.53 13.08
CA GLU A 481 11.92 26.74 13.43
C GLU A 481 11.82 27.69 12.23
N ILE A 482 10.64 28.28 12.01
CA ILE A 482 10.45 29.33 11.02
C ILE A 482 9.54 30.44 11.56
N SER A 483 9.94 31.68 11.35
CA SER A 483 9.09 32.85 11.57
C SER A 483 8.78 33.53 10.25
N PHE A 484 7.51 33.64 9.89
CA PHE A 484 7.03 34.32 8.69
C PHE A 484 6.85 35.83 8.93
N PRO A 485 6.73 36.65 7.86
CA PRO A 485 6.46 38.08 7.94
C PRO A 485 5.42 38.48 9.01
N SER A 486 5.84 39.35 9.93
CA SER A 486 4.97 39.86 10.99
C SER A 486 3.89 40.82 10.45
N ALA A 487 4.09 41.38 9.26
CA ALA A 487 3.12 42.20 8.55
C ALA A 487 1.85 41.43 8.13
N GLY A 488 1.91 40.09 8.13
CA GLY A 488 0.79 39.22 7.85
C GLY A 488 0.89 38.53 6.48
N ILE A 489 0.35 37.31 6.40
CA ILE A 489 0.30 36.50 5.19
C ILE A 489 -1.14 36.44 4.67
N HIS A 490 -1.33 36.68 3.37
CA HIS A 490 -2.65 36.70 2.73
C HIS A 490 -3.11 35.31 2.26
N ASN A 491 -2.19 34.48 1.75
CA ASN A 491 -2.54 33.19 1.15
C ASN A 491 -1.66 32.05 1.64
N PHE A 492 -2.27 30.88 1.86
CA PHE A 492 -1.61 29.64 2.24
C PHE A 492 -1.90 28.52 1.23
N GLY A 493 -0.86 28.01 0.58
CA GLY A 493 -0.91 26.94 -0.41
C GLY A 493 -0.86 25.54 0.19
N LYS A 494 -0.83 24.53 -0.67
CA LYS A 494 -0.72 23.12 -0.30
C LYS A 494 0.73 22.73 -0.02
N GLY A 495 0.95 21.94 1.02
CA GLY A 495 2.27 21.38 1.34
C GLY A 495 3.39 22.40 1.53
N VAL A 496 3.07 23.62 2.00
CA VAL A 496 4.04 24.73 2.20
C VAL A 496 5.30 24.24 2.92
N TRP A 497 5.16 23.39 3.94
CA TRP A 497 6.26 22.80 4.72
C TRP A 497 6.11 21.28 4.85
N ALA A 498 5.50 20.64 3.85
CA ALA A 498 5.41 19.19 3.81
C ALA A 498 6.81 18.56 3.83
N TYR A 499 6.97 17.48 4.60
CA TYR A 499 8.25 16.78 4.80
C TYR A 499 9.34 17.57 5.52
N CYS A 500 9.00 18.69 6.16
CA CYS A 500 9.87 19.36 7.14
C CYS A 500 9.77 18.66 8.51
N ASN A 501 10.18 17.40 8.60
CA ASN A 501 9.87 16.50 9.72
C ASN A 501 10.38 16.95 11.10
N LYS A 502 11.32 17.93 11.14
CA LYS A 502 11.88 18.51 12.37
C LYS A 502 11.19 19.81 12.78
N LEU A 503 10.29 20.35 11.95
CA LEU A 503 9.67 21.66 12.15
C LEU A 503 8.68 21.59 13.32
N SER A 504 9.07 22.20 14.43
CA SER A 504 8.31 22.22 15.69
C SER A 504 7.74 23.58 16.03
N HIS A 505 8.36 24.66 15.55
CA HIS A 505 7.92 26.02 15.84
C HIS A 505 7.69 26.80 14.55
N VAL A 506 6.47 27.31 14.40
CA VAL A 506 6.06 28.15 13.27
C VAL A 506 5.39 29.41 13.80
N SER A 507 6.00 30.57 13.56
CA SER A 507 5.35 31.86 13.78
C SER A 507 4.67 32.30 12.48
N LEU A 508 3.34 32.21 12.41
CA LEU A 508 2.55 32.57 11.23
C LEU A 508 1.39 33.48 11.63
N THR A 509 1.43 34.72 11.15
CA THR A 509 0.38 35.72 11.36
C THR A 509 -0.48 35.84 10.10
N PRO A 510 -1.77 35.47 10.12
CA PRO A 510 -2.67 35.75 9.01
C PRO A 510 -2.92 37.26 8.88
N ALA A 511 -2.92 37.77 7.65
CA ALA A 511 -3.42 39.11 7.35
C ALA A 511 -4.94 39.20 7.57
N ALA A 512 -5.48 40.43 7.65
CA ALA A 512 -6.91 40.65 7.90
C ALA A 512 -7.84 40.02 6.83
N ASP A 513 -7.35 39.93 5.60
CA ASP A 513 -8.01 39.37 4.42
C ASP A 513 -7.50 37.95 4.06
N ALA A 514 -6.83 37.27 5.00
CA ALA A 514 -6.23 35.97 4.72
C ALA A 514 -7.24 34.89 4.32
N ASN A 515 -6.85 34.03 3.37
CA ASN A 515 -7.64 32.88 2.91
C ASN A 515 -7.58 31.65 3.83
N PHE A 516 -6.94 31.80 5.01
CA PHE A 516 -6.67 30.72 5.95
C PHE A 516 -6.82 31.17 7.39
N LYS A 517 -6.92 30.21 8.31
CA LYS A 517 -6.97 30.40 9.76
C LYS A 517 -6.01 29.46 10.45
N VAL A 518 -5.35 29.94 11.49
CA VAL A 518 -4.49 29.13 12.36
C VAL A 518 -5.26 28.80 13.64
N VAL A 519 -5.30 27.52 14.01
CA VAL A 519 -5.91 27.02 15.24
C VAL A 519 -4.94 26.04 15.88
N GLY A 520 -4.18 26.51 16.88
CA GLY A 520 -3.06 25.73 17.43
C GLY A 520 -2.03 25.42 16.34
N ASN A 521 -1.71 24.15 16.18
CA ASN A 521 -0.81 23.59 15.17
C ASN A 521 -1.46 23.34 13.79
N MET A 522 -2.77 23.57 13.65
CA MET A 522 -3.56 23.26 12.45
C MET A 522 -3.93 24.52 11.66
N ILE A 523 -3.75 24.44 10.35
CA ILE A 523 -4.01 25.52 9.40
C ILE A 523 -5.21 25.10 8.55
N TYR A 524 -6.26 25.92 8.57
CA TYR A 524 -7.50 25.69 7.85
C TYR A 524 -7.72 26.74 6.77
N ASN A 525 -8.62 26.50 5.83
CA ASN A 525 -9.24 27.59 5.07
C ASN A 525 -10.16 28.46 5.96
N THR A 526 -10.61 29.62 5.46
CA THR A 526 -11.33 30.62 6.26
C THR A 526 -12.62 30.12 6.92
N ASP A 527 -13.35 29.21 6.28
CA ASP A 527 -14.59 28.62 6.81
C ASP A 527 -14.37 27.32 7.62
N LYS A 528 -13.11 26.86 7.76
CA LYS A 528 -12.70 25.62 8.43
C LYS A 528 -13.27 24.34 7.82
N THR A 529 -13.71 24.36 6.56
CA THR A 529 -14.15 23.15 5.85
C THR A 529 -12.98 22.36 5.25
N THR A 530 -11.78 22.93 5.20
CA THR A 530 -10.57 22.27 4.67
C THR A 530 -9.40 22.42 5.62
N LEU A 531 -8.80 21.30 6.03
CA LEU A 531 -7.51 21.27 6.73
C LEU A 531 -6.38 21.35 5.70
N ARG A 532 -5.61 22.45 5.71
CA ARG A 532 -4.54 22.73 4.74
C ARG A 532 -3.17 22.19 5.15
N ALA A 533 -2.84 22.30 6.44
CA ALA A 533 -1.57 21.84 6.97
C ALA A 533 -1.62 21.64 8.48
N VAL A 534 -0.73 20.80 8.97
CA VAL A 534 -0.38 20.63 10.37
C VAL A 534 1.12 20.91 10.51
N THR A 535 1.53 21.47 11.65
CA THR A 535 2.96 21.60 11.96
C THR A 535 3.59 20.21 12.11
N PRO A 536 4.65 19.85 11.35
CA PRO A 536 5.11 18.46 11.26
C PRO A 536 5.51 17.80 12.58
N LEU A 537 6.30 18.44 13.45
CA LEU A 537 6.79 17.82 14.68
C LEU A 537 5.80 17.92 15.85
N VAL A 538 4.53 17.62 15.60
CA VAL A 538 3.49 17.53 16.62
C VAL A 538 3.54 16.19 17.34
N ARG A 539 3.51 16.25 18.68
CA ARG A 539 3.47 15.07 19.57
C ARG A 539 2.09 14.79 20.15
N GLU A 540 1.18 15.76 20.04
CA GLU A 540 -0.19 15.68 20.53
C GLU A 540 -1.08 14.86 19.59
N ASP A 541 -2.16 14.30 20.14
CA ASP A 541 -3.20 13.67 19.34
C ASP A 541 -3.84 14.71 18.40
N ILE A 542 -3.94 14.38 17.12
CA ILE A 542 -4.60 15.25 16.14
C ILE A 542 -6.07 14.88 16.04
N ASN A 543 -6.93 15.82 16.45
CA ASN A 543 -8.37 15.69 16.33
C ASN A 543 -8.89 16.65 15.26
N ILE A 544 -9.18 16.12 14.08
CA ILE A 544 -9.80 16.88 12.98
C ILE A 544 -11.30 16.99 13.29
N PRO A 545 -11.83 18.21 13.53
CA PRO A 545 -13.18 18.38 14.05
C PRO A 545 -14.26 18.10 12.99
N ASP A 546 -15.49 17.91 13.45
CA ASP A 546 -16.68 17.92 12.60
C ASP A 546 -16.80 19.29 11.89
N GLY A 547 -17.45 19.31 10.72
CA GLY A 547 -17.48 20.44 9.80
C GLY A 547 -16.38 20.39 8.72
N VAL A 548 -15.22 19.80 9.00
CA VAL A 548 -14.15 19.61 7.99
C VAL A 548 -14.62 18.62 6.93
N LYS A 549 -14.59 19.02 5.66
CA LYS A 549 -15.00 18.21 4.51
C LYS A 549 -13.82 17.65 3.74
N THR A 550 -12.66 18.33 3.78
CA THR A 550 -11.46 17.94 3.03
C THR A 550 -10.21 18.03 3.90
N ILE A 551 -9.36 17.03 3.80
CA ILE A 551 -7.95 17.10 4.23
C ILE A 551 -7.14 17.30 2.95
N ASP A 552 -6.48 18.45 2.81
CA ASP A 552 -5.78 18.81 1.56
C ASP A 552 -4.56 17.92 1.28
N ASP A 553 -4.04 18.03 0.05
CA ASP A 553 -2.77 17.41 -0.32
C ASP A 553 -1.67 17.81 0.65
N TYR A 554 -0.92 16.81 1.13
CA TYR A 554 0.20 16.96 2.06
C TYR A 554 -0.14 17.55 3.44
N ALA A 555 -1.41 17.61 3.85
CA ALA A 555 -1.80 18.34 5.06
C ALA A 555 -1.10 17.86 6.34
N LEU A 556 -0.82 16.56 6.49
CA LEU A 556 -0.04 15.98 7.59
C LEU A 556 1.26 15.31 7.08
N ALA A 557 1.71 15.65 5.88
CA ALA A 557 2.90 15.04 5.30
C ALA A 557 4.15 15.39 6.12
N GLY A 558 4.83 14.36 6.63
CA GLY A 558 5.98 14.52 7.51
C GLY A 558 5.64 14.69 8.99
N CYS A 559 4.37 14.51 9.39
CA CYS A 559 3.97 14.44 10.80
C CYS A 559 4.48 13.15 11.46
N SER A 560 5.79 12.99 11.54
CA SER A 560 6.48 11.73 11.84
C SER A 560 6.28 11.22 13.26
N MET A 561 5.92 12.10 14.19
CA MET A 561 5.78 11.81 15.62
C MET A 561 4.34 11.75 16.13
N VAL A 562 3.34 12.02 15.26
CA VAL A 562 1.92 11.92 15.67
C VAL A 562 1.58 10.46 15.97
N ARG A 563 1.01 10.19 17.15
CA ARG A 563 0.60 8.83 17.54
C ARG A 563 -0.85 8.53 17.22
N LYS A 564 -1.75 9.47 17.47
CA LYS A 564 -3.18 9.26 17.22
C LYS A 564 -3.76 10.36 16.37
N ILE A 565 -4.57 9.96 15.39
CA ILE A 565 -5.32 10.85 14.53
C ILE A 565 -6.78 10.44 14.56
N ALA A 566 -7.68 11.38 14.82
CA ALA A 566 -9.12 11.20 14.69
C ALA A 566 -9.66 12.11 13.58
N ILE A 567 -10.36 11.53 12.61
CA ILE A 567 -11.02 12.21 11.50
C ILE A 567 -12.49 12.41 11.84
N GLY A 568 -12.96 13.67 11.83
CA GLY A 568 -14.35 14.06 12.07
C GLY A 568 -15.34 13.45 11.08
N ASN A 569 -16.62 13.44 11.45
CA ASN A 569 -17.74 12.77 10.76
C ASN A 569 -17.98 13.22 9.32
N ASP A 570 -17.50 14.42 9.01
CA ASP A 570 -17.90 15.18 7.83
C ASP A 570 -16.90 15.11 6.67
N VAL A 571 -15.74 14.49 6.88
CA VAL A 571 -14.68 14.40 5.89
C VAL A 571 -15.10 13.50 4.75
N LYS A 572 -15.02 14.04 3.53
CA LYS A 572 -15.37 13.36 2.27
C LYS A 572 -14.14 13.03 1.44
N ASN A 573 -13.11 13.89 1.48
CA ASN A 573 -11.93 13.77 0.63
C ASN A 573 -10.65 13.89 1.47
N ILE A 574 -9.68 13.05 1.14
CA ILE A 574 -8.34 13.07 1.72
C ILE A 574 -7.34 13.16 0.57
N GLY A 575 -6.60 14.25 0.50
CA GLY A 575 -5.73 14.62 -0.62
C GLY A 575 -4.49 13.74 -0.75
N ARG A 576 -3.74 13.98 -1.82
CA ARG A 576 -2.50 13.28 -2.15
C ARG A 576 -1.51 13.36 -0.99
N GLU A 577 -0.92 12.22 -0.62
CA GLU A 577 0.11 12.12 0.43
C GLU A 577 -0.27 12.82 1.74
N ALA A 578 -1.58 12.96 2.04
CA ALA A 578 -2.05 13.74 3.18
C ALA A 578 -1.52 13.21 4.52
N PHE A 579 -1.24 11.91 4.65
CA PHE A 579 -0.62 11.28 5.81
C PHE A 579 0.76 10.68 5.48
N GLY A 580 1.42 11.19 4.43
CA GLY A 580 2.73 10.72 4.02
C GLY A 580 3.73 10.83 5.18
N TYR A 581 4.52 9.78 5.41
CA TYR A 581 5.60 9.74 6.38
C TYR A 581 5.14 9.93 7.85
N CYS A 582 3.87 9.64 8.16
CA CYS A 582 3.36 9.51 9.53
C CYS A 582 3.82 8.19 10.18
N TRP A 583 5.12 8.02 10.40
CA TRP A 583 5.75 6.76 10.85
C TRP A 583 5.34 6.29 12.25
N SER A 584 4.98 7.22 13.13
CA SER A 584 4.66 6.90 14.53
C SER A 584 3.16 6.78 14.79
N MET A 585 2.33 6.80 13.75
CA MET A 585 0.88 6.67 13.88
C MET A 585 0.52 5.28 14.41
N GLU A 586 0.01 5.21 15.64
CA GLU A 586 -0.44 4.01 16.33
C GLU A 586 -1.95 3.81 16.20
N GLU A 587 -2.72 4.90 16.05
CA GLU A 587 -4.18 4.85 15.91
C GLU A 587 -4.69 5.88 14.90
N LEU A 588 -5.52 5.41 13.97
CA LEU A 588 -6.29 6.25 13.05
C LEU A 588 -7.77 5.96 13.24
N LYS A 589 -8.54 6.90 13.78
CA LYS A 589 -9.99 6.78 13.95
C LYS A 589 -10.71 7.52 12.82
N VAL A 590 -11.44 6.80 11.98
CA VAL A 590 -12.18 7.34 10.83
C VAL A 590 -13.67 7.33 11.15
N ARG A 591 -14.21 8.50 11.50
CA ARG A 591 -15.63 8.67 11.86
C ARG A 591 -16.61 8.94 10.71
N PRO A 592 -16.21 9.31 9.47
CA PRO A 592 -17.17 9.44 8.38
C PRO A 592 -17.99 8.17 8.13
N LYS A 593 -19.30 8.36 7.94
CA LYS A 593 -20.24 7.28 7.55
C LYS A 593 -19.94 6.75 6.15
N THR A 594 -19.76 7.67 5.21
CA THR A 594 -19.28 7.34 3.87
C THR A 594 -17.76 7.32 3.92
N ILE A 595 -17.17 6.22 3.42
CA ILE A 595 -15.71 6.07 3.37
C ILE A 595 -15.13 7.24 2.56
N PRO A 596 -14.19 8.02 3.13
CA PRO A 596 -13.59 9.15 2.43
C PRO A 596 -12.88 8.70 1.15
N GLN A 597 -13.02 9.50 0.08
CA GLN A 597 -12.27 9.32 -1.15
C GLN A 597 -10.81 9.71 -0.93
N LEU A 598 -9.90 8.84 -1.36
CA LEU A 598 -8.46 9.04 -1.22
C LEU A 598 -7.84 9.55 -2.52
N GLY A 599 -6.93 10.52 -2.38
CA GLY A 599 -6.00 10.91 -3.43
C GLY A 599 -4.90 9.87 -3.65
N THR A 600 -3.84 10.26 -4.35
CA THR A 600 -2.69 9.38 -4.61
C THR A 600 -1.78 9.26 -3.38
N ASP A 601 -1.31 8.05 -3.08
CA ASP A 601 -0.30 7.76 -2.04
C ASP A 601 -0.56 8.42 -0.67
N VAL A 602 -1.82 8.49 -0.24
CA VAL A 602 -2.28 9.12 1.01
C VAL A 602 -1.47 8.66 2.21
N PHE A 603 -1.15 7.36 2.28
CA PHE A 603 -0.41 6.74 3.38
C PHE A 603 1.04 6.39 3.00
N ALA A 604 1.64 7.10 2.03
CA ALA A 604 3.03 6.87 1.60
C ALA A 604 3.97 6.79 2.81
N ALA A 605 4.61 5.62 3.01
CA ALA A 605 5.50 5.37 4.14
C ALA A 605 4.89 5.67 5.53
N ALA A 606 3.57 5.75 5.69
CA ALA A 606 2.94 5.83 7.00
C ALA A 606 2.97 4.46 7.69
N ASN A 607 2.85 4.43 9.02
CA ASN A 607 2.65 3.16 9.73
C ASN A 607 1.23 2.65 9.50
N THR A 608 1.01 1.84 8.47
CA THR A 608 -0.27 1.17 8.21
C THR A 608 -0.29 -0.27 8.78
N GLN A 609 0.88 -0.87 8.95
CA GLN A 609 1.00 -2.29 9.31
C GLN A 609 0.64 -2.59 10.77
N THR A 610 1.04 -1.75 11.72
CA THR A 610 0.71 -1.96 13.15
C THR A 610 -0.32 -0.97 13.68
N CYS A 611 -0.62 0.10 12.93
CA CYS A 611 -1.62 1.08 13.31
C CYS A 611 -3.02 0.46 13.43
N LYS A 612 -3.68 0.73 14.55
CA LYS A 612 -5.08 0.38 14.77
C LYS A 612 -5.98 1.35 13.99
N LEU A 613 -6.52 0.88 12.88
CA LEU A 613 -7.53 1.61 12.11
C LEU A 613 -8.91 1.35 12.73
N THR A 614 -9.49 2.38 13.34
CA THR A 614 -10.79 2.32 14.00
C THR A 614 -11.86 2.91 13.09
N VAL A 615 -12.78 2.09 12.58
CA VAL A 615 -13.83 2.46 11.61
C VAL A 615 -15.22 2.13 12.15
N ARG A 616 -16.28 2.71 11.58
CA ARG A 616 -17.65 2.42 12.03
C ARG A 616 -18.02 0.94 11.85
N ALA A 617 -18.89 0.45 12.74
CA ALA A 617 -19.49 -0.88 12.67
C ALA A 617 -20.06 -1.20 11.28
N GLY A 618 -19.84 -2.43 10.81
CA GLY A 618 -20.28 -2.90 9.50
C GLY A 618 -19.46 -2.38 8.30
N SER A 619 -18.38 -1.62 8.52
CA SER A 619 -17.57 -1.05 7.43
C SER A 619 -16.21 -1.73 7.23
N LYS A 620 -15.77 -2.60 8.15
CA LYS A 620 -14.45 -3.25 8.11
C LYS A 620 -14.15 -3.94 6.77
N ALA A 621 -15.09 -4.72 6.24
CA ALA A 621 -14.90 -5.44 4.98
C ALA A 621 -14.71 -4.50 3.77
N ARG A 622 -15.34 -3.31 3.80
CA ARG A 622 -15.17 -2.29 2.76
C ARG A 622 -13.79 -1.63 2.86
N TYR A 623 -13.37 -1.23 4.07
CA TYR A 623 -12.01 -0.68 4.26
C TYR A 623 -10.92 -1.70 3.87
N ALA A 624 -11.10 -2.98 4.21
CA ALA A 624 -10.16 -4.05 3.88
C ALA A 624 -10.05 -4.37 2.38
N SER A 625 -10.98 -3.90 1.54
CA SER A 625 -10.99 -4.16 0.09
C SER A 625 -10.67 -2.92 -0.76
N LEU A 626 -10.81 -1.71 -0.21
CA LEU A 626 -10.57 -0.47 -0.95
C LEU A 626 -9.08 -0.12 -1.04
N ALA A 627 -8.70 0.49 -2.17
CA ALA A 627 -7.31 0.89 -2.44
C ALA A 627 -6.77 1.79 -1.31
N GLN A 628 -5.50 1.57 -0.96
CA GLN A 628 -4.77 2.19 0.16
C GLN A 628 -5.33 1.90 1.56
N TRP A 629 -6.65 1.92 1.78
CA TRP A 629 -7.25 1.47 3.05
C TRP A 629 -6.91 0.02 3.40
N LYS A 630 -6.81 -0.85 2.39
CA LYS A 630 -6.40 -2.25 2.53
C LYS A 630 -4.96 -2.45 3.05
N GLU A 631 -4.15 -1.39 3.11
CA GLU A 631 -2.79 -1.45 3.66
C GLU A 631 -2.81 -1.59 5.20
N PHE A 632 -3.92 -1.21 5.84
CA PHE A 632 -4.12 -1.40 7.27
C PHE A 632 -4.50 -2.85 7.59
N THR A 633 -3.67 -3.54 8.37
CA THR A 633 -3.91 -4.95 8.74
C THR A 633 -4.72 -5.09 10.02
N ASN A 634 -4.69 -4.08 10.91
CA ASN A 634 -5.40 -4.05 12.19
C ASN A 634 -6.63 -3.13 12.14
N ILE A 635 -7.70 -3.59 11.48
CA ILE A 635 -8.98 -2.86 11.38
C ILE A 635 -9.95 -3.32 12.47
N VAL A 636 -10.35 -2.38 13.33
CA VAL A 636 -11.30 -2.56 14.43
C VAL A 636 -12.53 -1.70 14.19
N GLU A 637 -13.71 -2.24 14.51
CA GLU A 637 -14.97 -1.52 14.39
C GLU A 637 -15.36 -0.84 15.71
N PHE A 638 -16.00 0.33 15.63
CA PHE A 638 -16.60 1.03 16.77
C PHE A 638 -18.05 1.44 16.49
N GLY A 639 -18.81 1.70 17.55
CA GLY A 639 -20.22 2.07 17.49
C GLY A 639 -21.15 0.89 17.19
N VAL A 640 -22.41 1.19 16.91
CA VAL A 640 -23.44 0.20 16.59
C VAL A 640 -24.16 0.58 15.30
N THR A 641 -24.40 -0.40 14.43
CA THR A 641 -25.31 -0.23 13.28
C THR A 641 -26.54 -1.11 13.48
N VAL A 642 -27.71 -0.49 13.44
CA VAL A 642 -29.02 -1.14 13.55
C VAL A 642 -29.70 -1.09 12.19
N LYS A 643 -29.93 -2.27 11.63
CA LYS A 643 -30.44 -2.44 10.27
C LYS A 643 -31.80 -3.10 10.27
N ALA A 644 -32.80 -2.48 9.66
CA ALA A 644 -34.08 -3.13 9.41
C ALA A 644 -33.92 -4.28 8.40
N ARG A 645 -34.50 -5.44 8.71
CA ARG A 645 -34.46 -6.59 7.80
C ARG A 645 -35.35 -6.34 6.59
N ASN A 646 -34.90 -6.78 5.42
CA ASN A 646 -35.76 -6.87 4.25
C ASN A 646 -36.74 -8.04 4.43
N LEU A 647 -38.01 -7.80 4.15
CA LEU A 647 -39.09 -8.76 4.32
C LEU A 647 -39.89 -8.86 3.03
N SER A 648 -40.70 -9.91 2.89
CA SER A 648 -41.63 -10.04 1.78
C SER A 648 -42.93 -10.69 2.19
N ARG A 649 -44.02 -10.33 1.52
CA ARG A 649 -45.33 -10.99 1.63
C ARG A 649 -46.00 -11.08 0.27
N ILE A 650 -47.10 -11.84 0.17
CA ILE A 650 -47.96 -11.86 -1.00
C ILE A 650 -49.04 -10.78 -0.84
N TYR A 651 -49.49 -10.19 -1.94
CA TYR A 651 -50.61 -9.24 -1.96
C TYR A 651 -51.85 -9.84 -1.27
N GLY A 652 -52.48 -9.05 -0.39
CA GLY A 652 -53.57 -9.48 0.47
C GLY A 652 -53.20 -10.26 1.75
N ASP A 653 -51.95 -10.64 1.95
CA ASP A 653 -51.49 -11.15 3.25
C ASP A 653 -51.15 -10.00 4.21
N ASP A 654 -51.19 -10.25 5.52
CA ASP A 654 -50.79 -9.26 6.53
C ASP A 654 -49.27 -9.01 6.49
N ASN A 655 -48.85 -7.84 6.97
CA ASN A 655 -47.42 -7.54 7.07
C ASN A 655 -46.72 -8.49 8.05
N PRO A 656 -45.54 -9.03 7.69
CA PRO A 656 -44.71 -9.74 8.65
C PRO A 656 -44.27 -8.79 9.76
N GLU A 657 -43.94 -9.35 10.93
CA GLU A 657 -43.35 -8.57 12.02
C GLU A 657 -42.06 -7.89 11.55
N LEU A 658 -41.99 -6.57 11.72
CA LEU A 658 -40.80 -5.80 11.35
C LEU A 658 -39.68 -6.13 12.32
N THR A 659 -38.56 -6.64 11.79
CA THR A 659 -37.40 -7.03 12.62
C THR A 659 -36.14 -6.30 12.18
N TYR A 660 -35.13 -6.32 13.04
CA TYR A 660 -33.84 -5.68 12.79
C TYR A 660 -32.66 -6.60 13.17
N THR A 661 -31.48 -6.22 12.70
CA THR A 661 -30.19 -6.79 13.09
C THR A 661 -29.32 -5.70 13.70
N VAL A 662 -28.51 -6.07 14.68
CA VAL A 662 -27.51 -5.20 15.33
C VAL A 662 -26.13 -5.67 14.92
N ILE A 663 -25.26 -4.75 14.53
CA ILE A 663 -23.86 -4.98 14.16
C ILE A 663 -22.99 -4.06 15.02
N GLY A 664 -21.91 -4.57 15.62
CA GLY A 664 -21.01 -3.79 16.46
C GLY A 664 -21.18 -4.10 17.95
N ALA A 665 -21.09 -3.07 18.78
CA ALA A 665 -21.22 -3.20 20.23
C ALA A 665 -22.63 -3.62 20.68
N GLU A 666 -22.77 -4.00 21.95
CA GLU A 666 -24.07 -4.30 22.55
C GLU A 666 -24.96 -3.06 22.52
N LEU A 667 -26.23 -3.24 22.13
CA LEU A 667 -27.20 -2.16 21.98
C LEU A 667 -28.12 -2.11 23.20
N GLU A 668 -28.05 -1.01 23.95
CA GLU A 668 -29.04 -0.71 24.99
C GLU A 668 -30.24 0.02 24.40
N GLY A 669 -31.45 -0.47 24.71
CA GLY A 669 -32.72 0.04 24.18
C GLY A 669 -33.19 -0.69 22.92
N LYS A 670 -34.28 -0.22 22.31
CA LYS A 670 -34.89 -0.80 21.11
C LYS A 670 -35.16 0.27 20.05
N PRO A 671 -34.87 -0.01 18.77
CA PRO A 671 -35.23 0.88 17.68
C PRO A 671 -36.74 0.88 17.45
N GLU A 672 -37.22 1.92 16.79
CA GLU A 672 -38.59 2.02 16.30
C GLU A 672 -38.61 1.66 14.81
N LEU A 673 -39.48 0.73 14.40
CA LEU A 673 -39.64 0.35 12.99
C LEU A 673 -41.03 0.71 12.50
N THR A 674 -41.10 1.34 11.33
CA THR A 674 -42.36 1.69 10.67
C THR A 674 -42.32 1.32 9.19
N CYS A 675 -43.47 0.95 8.64
CA CYS A 675 -43.67 0.72 7.22
C CYS A 675 -45.03 1.31 6.85
N GLU A 676 -45.11 2.05 5.75
CA GLU A 676 -46.38 2.67 5.32
C GLU A 676 -47.32 1.69 4.66
N ALA A 677 -46.80 0.54 4.17
CA ALA A 677 -47.63 -0.50 3.60
C ALA A 677 -48.55 -1.12 4.65
N ASP A 678 -49.80 -1.36 4.28
CA ASP A 678 -50.79 -2.16 5.01
C ASP A 678 -51.19 -3.37 4.17
N LYS A 679 -52.14 -4.18 4.65
CA LYS A 679 -52.64 -5.40 3.96
C LYS A 679 -53.15 -5.14 2.53
N THR A 680 -53.70 -3.94 2.30
CA THR A 680 -54.32 -3.53 1.03
C THR A 680 -53.36 -2.87 0.06
N SER A 681 -52.13 -2.60 0.48
CA SER A 681 -51.12 -1.98 -0.38
C SER A 681 -50.74 -2.88 -1.56
N ASP A 682 -50.62 -2.27 -2.73
CA ASP A 682 -50.34 -2.91 -4.02
C ASP A 682 -49.00 -3.67 -4.03
N ALA A 683 -48.86 -4.61 -4.95
CA ALA A 683 -47.60 -5.28 -5.23
C ALA A 683 -46.51 -4.25 -5.58
N GLY A 684 -45.34 -4.37 -4.95
CA GLY A 684 -44.31 -3.34 -5.06
C GLY A 684 -43.28 -3.39 -3.94
N ARG A 685 -42.49 -2.31 -3.83
CA ARG A 685 -41.39 -2.18 -2.88
C ARG A 685 -41.63 -0.98 -1.96
N TYR A 686 -41.79 -1.27 -0.67
CA TYR A 686 -42.10 -0.29 0.37
C TYR A 686 -40.94 -0.17 1.35
N LYS A 687 -40.64 1.03 1.82
CA LYS A 687 -39.52 1.26 2.75
C LYS A 687 -39.92 0.95 4.18
N ILE A 688 -39.10 0.15 4.86
CA ILE A 688 -39.17 -0.03 6.31
C ILE A 688 -38.21 1.00 6.92
N LYS A 689 -38.77 2.07 7.51
CA LYS A 689 -37.99 3.10 8.19
C LYS A 689 -37.61 2.61 9.58
N ILE A 690 -36.33 2.77 9.94
CA ILE A 690 -35.85 2.48 11.29
C ILE A 690 -35.37 3.76 11.96
N GLY A 691 -35.92 4.02 13.15
CA GLY A 691 -35.63 5.18 13.97
C GLY A 691 -35.07 4.78 15.34
N ARG A 692 -34.66 5.80 16.09
CA ARG A 692 -33.93 5.63 17.35
C ARG A 692 -34.72 4.92 18.46
N GLY A 693 -36.04 5.11 18.53
CA GLY A 693 -36.85 4.53 19.60
C GLY A 693 -36.28 4.90 20.99
N THR A 694 -35.93 3.90 21.79
CA THR A 694 -35.41 4.09 23.16
C THR A 694 -33.88 4.01 23.28
N ILE A 695 -33.17 3.91 22.15
CA ILE A 695 -31.70 3.75 22.11
C ILE A 695 -30.99 5.01 22.60
N GLN A 696 -30.12 4.86 23.61
CA GLN A 696 -29.39 5.96 24.25
C GLN A 696 -28.01 6.22 23.63
N ASP A 697 -27.37 5.23 23.00
CA ASP A 697 -26.01 5.38 22.45
C ASP A 697 -25.96 6.40 21.29
N GLU A 698 -25.05 7.36 21.38
CA GLU A 698 -24.90 8.44 20.40
C GLU A 698 -24.22 7.96 19.10
N ASP A 699 -23.34 6.96 19.17
CA ASP A 699 -22.60 6.40 18.02
C ASP A 699 -23.39 5.24 17.34
N VAL A 700 -24.71 5.42 17.23
CA VAL A 700 -25.63 4.45 16.60
C VAL A 700 -26.08 4.92 15.22
N GLU A 701 -25.93 4.04 14.24
CA GLU A 701 -26.44 4.22 12.90
C GLU A 701 -27.68 3.38 12.60
N PHE A 702 -28.55 3.95 11.77
CA PHE A 702 -29.79 3.34 11.32
C PHE A 702 -29.72 3.09 9.81
N GLU A 703 -29.98 1.84 9.40
CA GLU A 703 -30.12 1.45 7.99
C GLU A 703 -31.54 0.93 7.72
N ASP A 704 -32.28 1.66 6.88
CA ASP A 704 -33.62 1.27 6.44
C ASP A 704 -33.60 -0.07 5.67
N GLY A 705 -34.72 -0.77 5.75
CA GLY A 705 -35.00 -2.01 5.01
C GLY A 705 -36.12 -1.81 4.00
N TYR A 706 -36.57 -2.91 3.39
CA TYR A 706 -37.70 -2.90 2.46
C TYR A 706 -38.64 -4.07 2.70
N LEU A 707 -39.95 -3.81 2.58
CA LEU A 707 -40.98 -4.82 2.42
C LEU A 707 -41.28 -4.96 0.91
N ILE A 708 -41.12 -6.17 0.38
CA ILE A 708 -41.49 -6.51 -0.99
C ILE A 708 -42.85 -7.22 -0.97
N ILE A 709 -43.85 -6.59 -1.56
CA ILE A 709 -45.16 -7.20 -1.78
C ILE A 709 -45.13 -7.85 -3.16
N LYS A 710 -45.18 -9.18 -3.18
CA LYS A 710 -45.26 -9.97 -4.42
C LYS A 710 -46.72 -10.05 -4.88
N ARG A 711 -46.91 -10.16 -6.19
CA ARG A 711 -48.22 -10.41 -6.77
C ARG A 711 -48.83 -11.71 -6.23
N ALA A 712 -50.15 -11.73 -6.09
CA ALA A 712 -50.89 -12.91 -5.66
C ALA A 712 -51.22 -13.80 -6.86
N PRO A 713 -51.19 -15.14 -6.72
CA PRO A 713 -51.65 -16.01 -7.79
C PRO A 713 -53.15 -15.84 -8.02
N LEU A 714 -53.56 -15.67 -9.29
CA LEU A 714 -54.96 -15.66 -9.71
C LEU A 714 -55.15 -16.60 -10.89
N GLU A 715 -55.94 -17.64 -10.69
CA GLU A 715 -56.28 -18.58 -11.74
C GLU A 715 -57.53 -18.13 -12.50
N VAL A 716 -57.42 -18.08 -13.82
CA VAL A 716 -58.49 -17.76 -14.77
C VAL A 716 -58.92 -19.05 -15.45
N ILE A 717 -60.14 -19.49 -15.17
CA ILE A 717 -60.66 -20.79 -15.58
C ILE A 717 -61.81 -20.56 -16.56
N VAL A 718 -61.76 -21.19 -17.73
CA VAL A 718 -62.91 -21.22 -18.66
C VAL A 718 -63.81 -22.39 -18.31
N GLU A 719 -65.11 -22.15 -18.19
CA GLU A 719 -66.07 -23.23 -17.98
C GLU A 719 -66.31 -24.01 -19.28
N ASP A 720 -66.48 -25.34 -19.14
CA ASP A 720 -66.91 -26.19 -20.24
C ASP A 720 -68.31 -25.80 -20.72
N ALA A 721 -68.54 -25.91 -22.02
CA ALA A 721 -69.79 -25.53 -22.68
C ALA A 721 -70.30 -26.65 -23.59
N THR A 722 -71.60 -26.63 -23.91
CA THR A 722 -72.21 -27.60 -24.83
C THR A 722 -73.25 -26.92 -25.73
N ARG A 723 -73.32 -27.32 -27.00
CA ARG A 723 -74.38 -26.90 -27.93
C ARG A 723 -74.78 -27.99 -28.92
N GLY A 724 -75.91 -27.80 -29.60
CA GLY A 724 -76.31 -28.62 -30.73
C GLY A 724 -75.58 -28.25 -32.03
N LYS A 725 -75.48 -29.22 -32.94
CA LYS A 725 -74.93 -29.01 -34.29
C LYS A 725 -75.81 -28.02 -35.08
N GLY A 726 -75.17 -27.00 -35.66
CA GLY A 726 -75.86 -25.91 -36.37
C GLY A 726 -76.34 -24.77 -35.47
N GLU A 727 -76.19 -24.89 -34.15
CA GLU A 727 -76.41 -23.77 -33.21
C GLU A 727 -75.13 -22.92 -33.11
N SER A 728 -75.29 -21.62 -32.85
CA SER A 728 -74.16 -20.73 -32.53
C SER A 728 -73.51 -21.14 -31.21
N ASN A 729 -72.22 -20.82 -31.03
CA ASN A 729 -71.55 -21.04 -29.75
C ASN A 729 -72.30 -20.30 -28.62
N PRO A 730 -72.45 -20.91 -27.44
CA PRO A 730 -72.92 -20.20 -26.27
C PRO A 730 -71.90 -19.12 -25.88
N GLU A 731 -72.34 -18.16 -25.08
CA GLU A 731 -71.41 -17.23 -24.42
C GLU A 731 -70.53 -18.02 -23.45
N PHE A 732 -69.21 -17.96 -23.65
CA PHE A 732 -68.25 -18.62 -22.76
C PHE A 732 -68.04 -17.79 -21.50
N THR A 733 -68.00 -18.46 -20.34
CA THR A 733 -67.89 -17.80 -19.04
C THR A 733 -66.55 -18.10 -18.39
N LEU A 734 -65.96 -17.09 -17.73
CA LEU A 734 -64.77 -17.23 -16.90
C LEU A 734 -65.14 -17.35 -15.43
N ARG A 735 -64.39 -18.18 -14.72
CA ARG A 735 -64.33 -18.22 -13.26
C ARG A 735 -62.94 -17.86 -12.81
N TYR A 736 -62.84 -17.10 -11.73
CA TYR A 736 -61.56 -16.66 -11.16
C TYR A 736 -61.38 -17.24 -9.77
N GLU A 737 -60.23 -17.84 -9.49
CA GLU A 737 -59.88 -18.40 -8.20
C GLU A 737 -58.58 -17.77 -7.68
N GLY A 738 -58.62 -17.17 -6.49
CA GLY A 738 -57.43 -16.56 -5.87
C GLY A 738 -57.49 -15.06 -5.62
N PHE A 739 -58.59 -14.37 -5.94
CA PHE A 739 -58.78 -12.98 -5.55
C PHE A 739 -58.56 -12.79 -4.03
N ARG A 740 -57.92 -11.69 -3.70
CA ARG A 740 -57.54 -11.26 -2.35
C ARG A 740 -58.26 -9.96 -2.01
N ASN A 741 -58.33 -9.61 -0.72
CA ASN A 741 -58.91 -8.34 -0.24
C ASN A 741 -60.35 -8.04 -0.69
N GLY A 742 -61.11 -9.05 -1.15
CA GLY A 742 -62.46 -8.83 -1.70
C GLY A 742 -62.45 -8.28 -3.13
N ASP A 743 -61.30 -8.34 -3.81
CA ASP A 743 -61.15 -7.94 -5.20
C ASP A 743 -62.05 -8.76 -6.12
N THR A 744 -62.37 -8.15 -7.26
CA THR A 744 -63.21 -8.72 -8.32
C THR A 744 -62.55 -8.45 -9.67
N GLU A 745 -63.17 -8.87 -10.77
CA GLU A 745 -62.68 -8.58 -12.14
C GLU A 745 -62.43 -7.09 -12.45
N SER A 746 -62.87 -6.17 -11.60
CA SER A 746 -62.54 -4.74 -11.71
C SER A 746 -61.05 -4.41 -11.55
N VAL A 747 -60.23 -5.33 -11.02
CA VAL A 747 -58.78 -5.13 -10.89
C VAL A 747 -57.99 -5.33 -12.18
N PHE A 748 -58.64 -5.82 -13.23
CA PHE A 748 -57.99 -6.00 -14.53
C PHE A 748 -57.90 -4.66 -15.25
N ASN A 749 -56.67 -4.23 -15.55
CA ASN A 749 -56.39 -3.15 -16.51
C ASN A 749 -56.74 -3.60 -17.93
N GLU A 750 -56.55 -4.89 -18.20
CA GLU A 750 -56.94 -5.57 -19.43
C GLU A 750 -57.55 -6.94 -19.06
N LYS A 751 -58.75 -7.24 -19.56
CA LYS A 751 -59.41 -8.52 -19.25
C LYS A 751 -58.85 -9.67 -20.09
N PRO A 752 -58.73 -10.90 -19.53
CA PRO A 752 -58.41 -12.10 -20.30
C PRO A 752 -59.37 -12.30 -21.47
N GLN A 753 -58.86 -12.77 -22.59
CA GLN A 753 -59.62 -13.00 -23.81
C GLN A 753 -59.91 -14.49 -23.99
N ILE A 754 -61.14 -14.82 -24.37
CA ILE A 754 -61.57 -16.19 -24.65
C ILE A 754 -61.67 -16.37 -26.16
N THR A 755 -61.10 -17.46 -26.67
CA THR A 755 -61.25 -17.84 -28.08
C THR A 755 -61.66 -19.30 -28.19
N CYS A 756 -62.43 -19.62 -29.21
CA CYS A 756 -62.72 -20.99 -29.59
C CYS A 756 -62.72 -21.08 -31.12
N VAL A 757 -62.05 -22.09 -31.65
CA VAL A 757 -61.95 -22.31 -33.11
C VAL A 757 -63.26 -22.82 -33.72
N ALA A 758 -64.17 -23.36 -32.90
CA ALA A 758 -65.45 -23.88 -33.36
C ALA A 758 -66.40 -22.74 -33.75
N ASP A 759 -67.15 -22.95 -34.82
CA ASP A 759 -68.19 -22.08 -35.35
C ASP A 759 -69.51 -22.87 -35.55
N GLU A 760 -70.58 -22.22 -36.00
CA GLU A 760 -71.90 -22.85 -36.22
C GLU A 760 -71.85 -24.07 -37.17
N ASN A 761 -70.83 -24.15 -38.04
CA ASN A 761 -70.64 -25.23 -39.01
C ASN A 761 -69.77 -26.38 -38.50
N SER A 762 -69.17 -26.22 -37.32
CA SER A 762 -68.24 -27.19 -36.77
C SER A 762 -68.92 -28.54 -36.49
N PRO A 763 -68.29 -29.68 -36.89
CA PRO A 763 -68.86 -31.01 -36.72
C PRO A 763 -68.99 -31.41 -35.23
N GLU A 764 -69.72 -32.50 -34.98
CA GLU A 764 -69.81 -33.11 -33.65
C GLU A 764 -68.41 -33.50 -33.13
N GLY A 765 -68.10 -33.12 -31.90
CA GLY A 765 -66.76 -33.27 -31.31
C GLY A 765 -66.51 -32.32 -30.13
N GLU A 766 -65.32 -32.45 -29.53
CA GLU A 766 -64.80 -31.55 -28.50
C GLU A 766 -63.85 -30.52 -29.13
N TYR A 767 -64.02 -29.24 -28.76
CA TYR A 767 -63.17 -28.14 -29.18
C TYR A 767 -62.64 -27.42 -27.95
N GLU A 768 -61.37 -27.06 -27.94
CA GLU A 768 -60.79 -26.30 -26.82
C GLU A 768 -61.31 -24.86 -26.83
N ILE A 769 -61.60 -24.35 -25.65
CA ILE A 769 -61.90 -22.95 -25.40
C ILE A 769 -60.68 -22.39 -24.67
N VAL A 770 -59.89 -21.59 -25.38
CA VAL A 770 -58.61 -21.08 -24.91
C VAL A 770 -58.82 -19.73 -24.24
N VAL A 771 -58.23 -19.55 -23.06
CA VAL A 771 -58.12 -18.23 -22.42
C VAL A 771 -56.67 -17.80 -22.34
N GLU A 772 -56.42 -16.56 -22.73
CA GLU A 772 -55.08 -15.97 -22.68
C GLU A 772 -55.14 -14.45 -22.45
N GLY A 773 -54.00 -13.87 -22.11
CA GLY A 773 -53.85 -12.43 -21.91
C GLY A 773 -54.55 -11.88 -20.67
N GLY A 774 -54.67 -10.57 -20.61
CA GLY A 774 -55.11 -9.84 -19.44
C GLY A 774 -53.95 -9.37 -18.55
N ASP A 775 -54.21 -8.29 -17.81
CA ASP A 775 -53.24 -7.61 -16.96
C ASP A 775 -53.92 -7.13 -15.68
N ALA A 776 -53.34 -7.46 -14.54
CA ALA A 776 -53.78 -7.04 -13.23
C ALA A 776 -52.55 -6.76 -12.36
N ASP A 777 -52.42 -5.52 -11.89
CA ASP A 777 -51.18 -5.03 -11.25
C ASP A 777 -50.72 -5.86 -10.05
N ASN A 778 -51.69 -6.41 -9.31
CA ASN A 778 -51.49 -7.13 -8.05
C ASN A 778 -51.52 -8.66 -8.18
N TYR A 779 -51.75 -9.19 -9.38
CA TYR A 779 -51.93 -10.62 -9.58
C TYR A 779 -51.01 -11.19 -10.66
N ASP A 780 -50.48 -12.38 -10.39
CA ASP A 780 -49.82 -13.21 -11.39
C ASP A 780 -50.86 -14.20 -11.93
N LEU A 781 -51.19 -14.05 -13.21
CA LEU A 781 -52.27 -14.78 -13.86
C LEU A 781 -51.81 -16.18 -14.31
N SER A 782 -52.61 -17.19 -14.00
CA SER A 782 -52.51 -18.53 -14.58
C SER A 782 -53.83 -18.92 -15.24
N TYR A 783 -53.78 -19.80 -16.24
CA TYR A 783 -54.92 -20.06 -17.12
C TYR A 783 -55.25 -21.54 -17.19
N THR A 784 -56.55 -21.85 -17.11
CA THR A 784 -57.11 -23.19 -17.32
C THR A 784 -58.16 -23.12 -18.43
N ASN A 785 -57.83 -23.74 -19.58
CA ASN A 785 -58.71 -23.81 -20.74
C ASN A 785 -59.92 -24.72 -20.48
N GLY A 786 -61.02 -24.43 -21.16
CA GLY A 786 -62.27 -25.20 -21.11
C GLY A 786 -62.51 -25.97 -22.40
N LYS A 787 -63.65 -26.67 -22.47
CA LYS A 787 -64.05 -27.49 -23.62
C LYS A 787 -65.46 -27.19 -24.07
N LEU A 788 -65.64 -26.97 -25.37
CA LEU A 788 -66.93 -26.94 -26.04
C LEU A 788 -67.26 -28.30 -26.62
N THR A 789 -68.39 -28.89 -26.23
CA THR A 789 -68.92 -30.13 -26.80
C THR A 789 -70.06 -29.84 -27.78
N VAL A 790 -69.94 -30.28 -29.04
CA VAL A 790 -71.01 -30.14 -30.06
C VAL A 790 -71.75 -31.46 -30.23
N THR A 791 -73.08 -31.46 -30.07
CA THR A 791 -73.93 -32.69 -30.04
C THR A 791 -74.92 -32.76 -31.21
N GLY A 792 -75.30 -33.98 -31.66
CA GLY A 792 -76.23 -34.20 -32.77
C GLY A 792 -77.74 -34.14 -32.41
N ALA A 793 -78.58 -33.57 -33.29
CA ALA A 793 -80.02 -33.39 -33.05
C ALA A 793 -80.85 -34.69 -33.18
N THR A 794 -81.74 -34.95 -32.21
CA THR A 794 -82.73 -36.05 -32.23
C THR A 794 -84.04 -35.57 -32.86
N GLY A 795 -84.30 -35.91 -34.14
CA GLY A 795 -85.38 -35.34 -34.96
C GLY A 795 -86.83 -35.71 -34.58
N ILE A 796 -87.37 -35.18 -33.48
CA ILE A 796 -88.79 -35.28 -33.10
C ILE A 796 -89.39 -33.87 -32.90
N THR A 797 -90.22 -33.39 -33.84
CA THR A 797 -91.02 -32.15 -33.68
C THR A 797 -92.28 -32.41 -32.84
N ALA A 798 -92.40 -31.76 -31.69
CA ALA A 798 -93.63 -31.74 -30.88
C ALA A 798 -94.63 -30.74 -31.48
N VAL A 799 -95.68 -31.25 -32.12
CA VAL A 799 -96.84 -30.45 -32.56
C VAL A 799 -98.05 -30.94 -31.77
N GLU A 800 -98.84 -30.02 -31.21
CA GLU A 800 -100.05 -30.38 -30.47
C GLU A 800 -101.03 -31.18 -31.34
N ALA A 801 -101.52 -32.26 -30.75
CA ALA A 801 -102.18 -33.38 -31.40
C ALA A 801 -103.52 -33.01 -32.10
N ASP A 802 -104.31 -32.11 -31.51
CA ASP A 802 -105.66 -31.82 -32.01
C ASP A 802 -105.66 -30.87 -33.22
N THR A 803 -104.60 -30.07 -33.41
CA THR A 803 -104.47 -29.17 -34.58
C THR A 803 -104.20 -29.94 -35.88
N MET A 804 -103.56 -31.11 -35.82
CA MET A 804 -103.23 -31.93 -37.01
C MET A 804 -104.45 -32.66 -37.61
N LEU A 805 -105.49 -32.87 -36.81
CA LEU A 805 -106.72 -33.54 -37.24
C LEU A 805 -107.64 -32.58 -38.02
N ASN A 806 -107.61 -31.27 -37.76
CA ASN A 806 -108.42 -30.23 -38.43
C ASN A 806 -109.91 -30.63 -38.58
N GLY A 807 -110.47 -31.28 -37.54
CA GLY A 807 -111.87 -31.69 -37.49
C GLY A 807 -112.31 -32.77 -38.49
N LYS A 808 -111.38 -33.40 -39.24
CA LYS A 808 -111.69 -34.51 -40.15
C LYS A 808 -111.11 -35.83 -39.61
N PRO A 809 -111.87 -36.94 -39.62
CA PRO A 809 -111.36 -38.22 -39.13
C PRO A 809 -110.16 -38.72 -39.93
N CYS A 810 -109.11 -39.20 -39.25
CA CYS A 810 -108.00 -39.90 -39.89
C CYS A 810 -107.52 -41.13 -39.11
N ASP A 811 -106.78 -41.98 -39.80
CA ASP A 811 -106.21 -43.21 -39.25
C ASP A 811 -104.88 -42.90 -38.51
N ILE A 812 -104.69 -43.50 -37.34
CA ILE A 812 -103.51 -43.34 -36.47
C ILE A 812 -102.73 -44.65 -36.46
N TYR A 813 -101.42 -44.58 -36.65
CA TYR A 813 -100.53 -45.75 -36.71
C TYR A 813 -99.49 -45.73 -35.60
N SER A 814 -98.96 -46.90 -35.24
CA SER A 814 -97.74 -47.01 -34.44
C SER A 814 -96.52 -46.57 -35.28
N PRO A 815 -95.34 -46.37 -34.67
CA PRO A 815 -94.10 -46.10 -35.40
C PRO A 815 -93.70 -47.25 -36.35
N THR A 816 -94.25 -48.44 -36.13
CA THR A 816 -94.04 -49.64 -36.94
C THR A 816 -95.07 -49.81 -38.06
N GLY A 817 -95.98 -48.84 -38.25
CA GLY A 817 -96.95 -48.82 -39.35
C GLY A 817 -98.21 -49.65 -39.10
N GLN A 818 -98.42 -50.14 -37.88
CA GLN A 818 -99.63 -50.88 -37.52
C GLN A 818 -100.77 -49.92 -37.20
N LEU A 819 -101.97 -50.16 -37.74
CA LEU A 819 -103.12 -49.31 -37.49
C LEU A 819 -103.56 -49.43 -36.03
N VAL A 820 -103.50 -48.33 -35.29
CA VAL A 820 -103.85 -48.25 -33.87
C VAL A 820 -105.30 -47.81 -33.69
N ARG A 821 -105.77 -46.85 -34.49
CA ARG A 821 -107.15 -46.36 -34.42
C ARG A 821 -107.62 -45.88 -35.80
N LYS A 822 -108.80 -46.31 -36.23
CA LYS A 822 -109.38 -45.97 -37.54
C LYS A 822 -110.37 -44.82 -37.41
N GLN A 823 -110.36 -43.87 -38.35
CA GLN A 823 -111.28 -42.73 -38.41
C GLN A 823 -111.38 -41.94 -37.09
N ALA A 824 -110.24 -41.72 -36.44
CA ALA A 824 -110.18 -41.04 -35.16
C ALA A 824 -110.34 -39.53 -35.34
N HIS A 825 -111.10 -38.90 -34.44
CA HIS A 825 -111.33 -37.45 -34.41
C HIS A 825 -110.52 -36.74 -33.31
N SER A 826 -109.87 -37.50 -32.43
CA SER A 826 -108.94 -37.02 -31.39
C SER A 826 -107.94 -38.12 -31.03
N LEU A 827 -106.79 -37.71 -30.52
CA LEU A 827 -105.75 -38.58 -29.98
C LEU A 827 -105.98 -38.93 -28.49
N ASN A 828 -107.01 -38.35 -27.86
CA ASN A 828 -107.35 -38.60 -26.47
C ASN A 828 -107.72 -40.07 -26.20
N GLY A 829 -107.16 -40.58 -25.10
CA GLY A 829 -107.31 -41.97 -24.65
C GLY A 829 -106.31 -42.96 -25.25
N LEU A 830 -105.31 -42.51 -26.01
CA LEU A 830 -104.13 -43.32 -26.36
C LEU A 830 -103.08 -43.27 -25.23
N PRO A 831 -102.35 -44.37 -24.95
CA PRO A 831 -101.20 -44.35 -24.04
C PRO A 831 -100.12 -43.37 -24.49
N SER A 832 -99.31 -42.86 -23.55
CA SER A 832 -98.15 -42.03 -23.88
C SER A 832 -97.17 -42.81 -24.77
N GLY A 833 -96.76 -42.21 -25.88
CA GLY A 833 -95.92 -42.87 -26.86
C GLY A 833 -95.84 -42.12 -28.18
N VAL A 834 -94.93 -42.56 -29.04
CA VAL A 834 -94.78 -41.99 -30.39
C VAL A 834 -95.78 -42.67 -31.33
N TYR A 835 -96.53 -41.89 -32.09
CA TYR A 835 -97.48 -42.36 -33.10
C TYR A 835 -97.22 -41.68 -34.45
N VAL A 836 -97.69 -42.30 -35.52
CA VAL A 836 -97.64 -41.74 -36.87
C VAL A 836 -99.04 -41.32 -37.29
N VAL A 837 -99.22 -40.01 -37.51
CA VAL A 837 -100.48 -39.41 -37.95
C VAL A 837 -100.20 -38.65 -39.23
N LYS A 838 -100.91 -39.00 -40.32
CA LYS A 838 -100.69 -38.44 -41.67
C LYS A 838 -99.20 -38.48 -42.09
N GLY A 839 -98.49 -39.55 -41.74
CA GLY A 839 -97.08 -39.76 -42.11
C GLY A 839 -96.04 -39.03 -41.26
N LYS A 840 -96.43 -38.30 -40.20
CA LYS A 840 -95.50 -37.62 -39.28
C LYS A 840 -95.48 -38.29 -37.91
N LYS A 841 -94.28 -38.45 -37.33
CA LYS A 841 -94.11 -38.94 -35.96
C LYS A 841 -94.47 -37.84 -34.97
N ILE A 842 -95.42 -38.13 -34.10
CA ILE A 842 -95.89 -37.24 -33.03
C ILE A 842 -95.74 -37.95 -31.69
N LEU A 843 -95.45 -37.20 -30.63
CA LEU A 843 -95.42 -37.74 -29.27
C LEU A 843 -96.73 -37.42 -28.58
N VAL A 844 -97.49 -38.45 -28.22
CA VAL A 844 -98.64 -38.34 -27.29
C VAL A 844 -98.05 -38.44 -25.89
N LYS A 845 -98.25 -37.40 -25.07
CA LYS A 845 -97.75 -37.35 -23.70
C LYS A 845 -98.74 -37.94 -22.73
#